data_AF-A0A853CT17-F1
#
_entry.id   AF-A0A853CT17-F1
#
_cell.length_a   1.000
_cell.length_b   1.000
_cell.length_c   1.000
_cell.angle_alpha   90.00
_cell.angle_beta   90.00
_cell.angle_gamma   90.00
#
_symmetry.space_group_name_H-M   'P 1'
#
loop_
_entity.id
_entity.type
_entity.pdbx_description
1 polymer ?
#
loop_
_entity_poly.entity_id
_entity_poly.type
_entity_poly.pdbx_seq_one_letter_code
_entity_poly.pdbx_strand_id
1 'polypeptide(L)'
;MARWKRGQAAQGVKQAVHYAFGGVCDATLTAKTADGALAAAGYADAVMTRYIVENGAIRDDLLTRSQLKDWVDGVDPLTGERRGRDLESPVADLILDATINAPKSFSIAAMLDHELAAAYEDLQDRLRDRIIKLWQTELNARRGKQGAIREDLARIEVVELRHERSRSLDPHKHRHLWLNVKVEGLDGKWSNVDTRVALRFQNIVNAEGDLACKTDPAWVAALASKGFTLNSDGEIAQLQHLVRPLSKRSAQIESNKAAHLRQWREQHADEEPSASVLNQIDQWAWAAGRPNKPGQLDENDWASVVLTELLNADPQLVQPRGAKVARPIAIEDLDIELLAAKAIVDADGRSTGTGGRFSDMDVRAGAIRAIAASGVINDRTQLGVVVDEVTAYAASTYTVTLLSEASTPPHIKSRMAIATATLKATVAHRTESLATPGTVPSVGEMTEVAKAIDPNRALDEGQLEGASSIAGSDRVVTISGAAGTGKTTMLKVAGAALRRGGRAMIIVAPTKKASAVAGRETGSESSSLHQLLYDYGWRWISNPAGATEWSCLTIGELDPSTGMPYVGPRIGVRPGDRIVVDEAGMLDLEAANALLDVVARTGACVALVGDQHQALPVGHSGAMALFWRRATRQVELLTIHRFKDPAWANLSLRLRQPDDLKEAGHTADELINTGHVVLSNSQTDAHDALVSAWFEASRERQSIAIVSATHAEAQSVSEAIQARRISVGEVDTSAAVSGQAGQAIFVGDVVQTRRNDSTMDVQNRQNWTVKNVTAQHVMLASANDSTDLRMIDHEYAGTHLHLAYATTVYGVQGETTDRSIVGPGVDGAGLYVGMTRGTSSNLAVVVAPTEASARAQLVETMQRQPVEETIEISRAAARAEFNRAARSQTGPATSVSPLSSTGRALH
;
A
#
# COMPACT_ATOMS: atom_id res chain seq x y z
N MET A 1 -11.87 -5.63 0.32
CA MET A 1 -12.71 -6.69 -0.26
C MET A 1 -11.84 -7.77 -0.88
N ALA A 2 -11.96 -9.00 -0.43
CA ALA A 2 -11.42 -10.16 -1.15
C ALA A 2 -12.41 -10.62 -2.22
N ARG A 3 -11.94 -11.36 -3.23
CA ARG A 3 -12.77 -11.87 -4.33
C ARG A 3 -12.70 -13.39 -4.35
N TRP A 4 -13.85 -14.03 -4.23
CA TRP A 4 -13.96 -15.47 -4.47
C TRP A 4 -14.26 -15.69 -5.93
N LYS A 5 -13.31 -16.30 -6.65
CA LYS A 5 -13.45 -16.61 -8.08
C LYS A 5 -14.01 -18.02 -8.26
N ARG A 6 -14.63 -18.30 -9.41
CA ARG A 6 -15.21 -19.61 -9.70
C ARG A 6 -14.20 -20.76 -9.69
N GLY A 7 -12.96 -20.51 -10.11
CA GLY A 7 -11.91 -21.52 -10.24
C GLY A 7 -12.18 -22.50 -11.40
N GLN A 8 -11.22 -23.38 -11.71
CA GLN A 8 -11.44 -24.45 -12.68
C GLN A 8 -12.44 -25.48 -12.11
N ALA A 9 -13.34 -26.01 -12.96
CA ALA A 9 -14.35 -26.99 -12.58
C ALA A 9 -15.19 -26.62 -11.32
N ALA A 10 -15.46 -25.32 -11.12
CA ALA A 10 -16.20 -24.78 -9.97
C ALA A 10 -15.57 -25.07 -8.59
N GLN A 11 -14.26 -25.30 -8.52
CA GLN A 11 -13.55 -25.49 -7.25
C GLN A 11 -13.75 -24.31 -6.28
N GLY A 12 -13.89 -23.08 -6.76
CA GLY A 12 -14.12 -21.91 -5.92
C GLY A 12 -15.44 -21.95 -5.15
N VAL A 13 -16.50 -22.51 -5.75
CA VAL A 13 -17.78 -22.74 -5.06
C VAL A 13 -17.59 -23.75 -3.92
N LYS A 14 -16.88 -24.85 -4.19
CA LYS A 14 -16.59 -25.87 -3.16
C LYS A 14 -15.75 -25.31 -2.03
N GLN A 15 -14.73 -24.51 -2.34
CA GLN A 15 -13.85 -23.87 -1.36
C GLN A 15 -14.62 -22.86 -0.49
N ALA A 16 -15.51 -22.05 -1.07
CA ALA A 16 -16.34 -21.11 -0.31
C ALA A 16 -17.28 -21.85 0.67
N VAL A 17 -17.98 -22.89 0.20
CA VAL A 17 -18.87 -23.70 1.07
C VAL A 17 -18.06 -24.43 2.15
N HIS A 18 -16.87 -24.94 1.81
CA HIS A 18 -15.97 -25.54 2.78
C HIS A 18 -15.50 -24.53 3.82
N TYR A 19 -15.16 -23.30 3.42
CA TYR A 19 -14.78 -22.24 4.35
C TYR A 19 -15.91 -21.91 5.33
N ALA A 20 -17.14 -21.77 4.84
CA ALA A 20 -18.29 -21.45 5.67
C ALA A 20 -18.64 -22.57 6.68
N PHE A 21 -18.57 -23.84 6.28
CA PHE A 21 -19.04 -24.98 7.08
C PHE A 21 -17.93 -25.95 7.54
N GLY A 22 -16.67 -25.57 7.40
CA GLY A 22 -15.51 -26.45 7.63
C GLY A 22 -15.00 -26.48 9.07
N GLY A 23 -15.69 -25.83 10.02
CA GLY A 23 -15.28 -25.76 11.43
C GLY A 23 -14.31 -24.61 11.77
N VAL A 24 -13.99 -23.75 10.81
CA VAL A 24 -13.20 -22.51 11.02
C VAL A 24 -14.10 -21.30 11.35
N CYS A 25 -15.40 -21.42 11.07
CA CYS A 25 -16.40 -20.39 11.29
C CYS A 25 -17.25 -20.70 12.54
N ASP A 26 -17.18 -19.82 13.54
CA ASP A 26 -17.90 -19.96 14.81
C ASP A 26 -19.43 -19.82 14.66
N ALA A 27 -19.92 -19.30 13.54
CA ALA A 27 -21.36 -19.21 13.25
C ALA A 27 -22.09 -20.56 13.27
N THR A 28 -21.36 -21.67 13.07
CA THR A 28 -21.92 -23.04 13.14
C THR A 28 -22.18 -23.52 14.58
N LEU A 29 -21.65 -22.83 15.60
CA LEU A 29 -21.78 -23.21 17.02
C LEU A 29 -23.02 -22.62 17.71
N THR A 30 -23.52 -21.46 17.24
CA THR A 30 -24.68 -20.75 17.81
C THR A 30 -26.03 -21.47 17.63
N ALA A 31 -26.11 -22.51 16.78
CA ALA A 31 -27.31 -23.34 16.67
C ALA A 31 -27.57 -24.23 17.91
N LYS A 32 -26.66 -24.24 18.89
CA LYS A 32 -26.81 -25.04 20.13
C LYS A 32 -27.62 -24.35 21.24
N THR A 33 -27.87 -23.04 21.19
CA THR A 33 -28.39 -22.28 22.35
C THR A 33 -29.73 -21.56 22.13
N ALA A 34 -30.34 -21.62 20.94
CA ALA A 34 -31.70 -21.12 20.73
C ALA A 34 -32.72 -22.27 20.85
N ASP A 35 -33.48 -22.25 21.95
CA ASP A 35 -34.63 -23.10 22.29
C ASP A 35 -34.42 -24.64 22.30
N GLY A 36 -34.24 -25.15 23.51
CA GLY A 36 -34.29 -26.57 23.82
C GLY A 36 -35.68 -27.17 23.54
N ALA A 37 -35.85 -27.75 22.35
CA ALA A 37 -36.91 -28.74 22.07
C ALA A 37 -36.65 -29.68 20.88
N LEU A 38 -35.46 -29.70 20.26
CA LEU A 38 -35.16 -30.59 19.11
C LEU A 38 -33.82 -31.33 19.20
N ALA A 39 -33.28 -31.49 20.40
CA ALA A 39 -32.08 -32.29 20.64
C ALA A 39 -32.42 -33.79 20.79
N ALA A 40 -32.92 -34.41 19.72
CA ALA A 40 -33.09 -35.86 19.64
C ALA A 40 -33.05 -36.40 18.20
N ALA A 41 -32.09 -35.93 17.39
CA ALA A 41 -31.60 -36.64 16.22
C ALA A 41 -30.26 -36.02 15.80
N GLY A 42 -29.21 -36.84 15.63
CA GLY A 42 -28.03 -36.40 14.88
C GLY A 42 -28.48 -35.95 13.48
N TYR A 43 -27.85 -34.90 12.94
CA TYR A 43 -28.24 -34.07 11.76
C TYR A 43 -29.00 -32.76 12.09
N ALA A 44 -28.47 -31.93 13.01
CA ALA A 44 -28.71 -30.48 12.91
C ALA A 44 -27.66 -29.91 11.94
N ASP A 45 -27.98 -29.84 10.65
CA ASP A 45 -27.10 -29.21 9.66
C ASP A 45 -26.89 -27.74 10.05
N ALA A 46 -25.63 -27.33 10.19
CA ALA A 46 -25.30 -25.93 10.44
C ALA A 46 -25.90 -25.04 9.33
N VAL A 47 -26.37 -23.85 9.72
CA VAL A 47 -27.00 -22.88 8.83
C VAL A 47 -26.27 -21.53 8.87
N MET A 48 -26.40 -20.74 7.81
CA MET A 48 -25.80 -19.40 7.69
C MET A 48 -26.88 -18.35 7.48
N THR A 49 -26.75 -17.20 8.13
CA THR A 49 -27.68 -16.08 7.93
C THR A 49 -27.40 -15.38 6.61
N ARG A 50 -28.41 -15.30 5.75
CA ARG A 50 -28.41 -14.45 4.56
C ARG A 50 -29.31 -13.25 4.80
N TYR A 51 -28.76 -12.06 4.64
CA TYR A 51 -29.49 -10.81 4.57
C TYR A 51 -29.84 -10.49 3.13
N ILE A 52 -31.08 -10.12 2.90
CA ILE A 52 -31.61 -9.67 1.63
C ILE A 52 -32.02 -8.21 1.82
N VAL A 53 -31.37 -7.33 1.08
CA VAL A 53 -31.68 -5.90 1.10
C VAL A 53 -32.47 -5.59 -0.16
N GLU A 54 -33.70 -5.14 0.00
CA GLU A 54 -34.64 -4.91 -1.10
C GLU A 54 -35.37 -3.59 -0.86
N ASN A 55 -35.21 -2.63 -1.78
CA ASN A 55 -35.75 -1.27 -1.67
C ASN A 55 -35.50 -0.60 -0.30
N GLY A 56 -34.28 -0.71 0.24
CA GLY A 56 -33.88 -0.16 1.54
C GLY A 56 -34.30 -0.98 2.77
N ALA A 57 -35.19 -1.97 2.62
CA ALA A 57 -35.59 -2.86 3.71
C ALA A 57 -34.62 -4.05 3.82
N ILE A 58 -34.25 -4.42 5.04
CA ILE A 58 -33.47 -5.62 5.33
C ILE A 58 -34.43 -6.71 5.81
N ARG A 59 -34.31 -7.90 5.24
CA ARG A 59 -34.89 -9.13 5.76
C ARG A 59 -33.81 -10.21 5.79
N ASP A 60 -33.92 -11.17 6.68
CA ASP A 60 -32.98 -12.28 6.77
C ASP A 60 -33.67 -13.65 6.68
N ASP A 61 -32.91 -14.64 6.23
CA ASP A 61 -33.26 -16.06 6.30
C ASP A 61 -32.01 -16.92 6.54
N LEU A 62 -32.23 -18.22 6.76
CA LEU A 62 -31.18 -19.19 7.05
C LEU A 62 -30.95 -20.09 5.83
N LEU A 63 -29.69 -20.25 5.44
CA LEU A 63 -29.26 -21.13 4.36
C LEU A 63 -28.60 -22.38 4.91
N THR A 64 -29.07 -23.56 4.50
CA THR A 64 -28.35 -24.83 4.68
C THR A 64 -27.11 -24.89 3.79
N ARG A 65 -26.26 -25.91 3.98
CA ARG A 65 -25.07 -26.13 3.16
C ARG A 65 -25.36 -26.23 1.66
N SER A 66 -26.44 -26.93 1.26
CA SER A 66 -26.84 -27.03 -0.15
C SER A 66 -27.34 -25.69 -0.69
N GLN A 67 -28.16 -24.99 0.08
CA GLN A 67 -28.69 -23.69 -0.29
C GLN A 67 -27.60 -22.62 -0.42
N LEU A 68 -26.61 -22.61 0.47
CA LEU A 68 -25.46 -21.71 0.34
C LEU A 68 -24.68 -22.00 -0.95
N LYS A 69 -24.46 -23.27 -1.29
CA LYS A 69 -23.79 -23.65 -2.53
C LYS A 69 -24.52 -23.11 -3.75
N ASP A 70 -25.84 -23.28 -3.80
CA ASP A 70 -26.69 -22.81 -4.88
C ASP A 70 -26.64 -21.27 -4.98
N TRP A 71 -26.73 -20.59 -3.84
CA TRP A 71 -26.60 -19.14 -3.74
C TRP A 71 -25.24 -18.64 -4.28
N VAL A 72 -24.12 -19.26 -3.89
CA VAL A 72 -22.78 -18.91 -4.37
C VAL A 72 -22.63 -19.12 -5.89
N ASP A 73 -23.27 -20.15 -6.44
CA ASP A 73 -23.25 -20.43 -7.89
C ASP A 73 -24.26 -19.55 -8.68
N GLY A 74 -24.96 -18.62 -8.01
CA GLY A 74 -25.90 -17.68 -8.64
C GLY A 74 -27.27 -18.27 -8.93
N VAL A 75 -27.67 -19.32 -8.21
CA VAL A 75 -29.01 -19.90 -8.21
C VAL A 75 -29.80 -19.36 -7.04
N ASP A 76 -31.10 -19.13 -7.22
CA ASP A 76 -31.99 -18.85 -6.11
C ASP A 76 -32.11 -20.10 -5.22
N PRO A 77 -31.71 -20.03 -3.94
CA PRO A 77 -31.69 -21.20 -3.06
C PRO A 77 -33.08 -21.71 -2.64
N LEU A 78 -34.15 -20.96 -2.94
CA LEU A 78 -35.52 -21.34 -2.62
C LEU A 78 -36.26 -21.88 -3.84
N THR A 79 -36.08 -21.26 -5.01
CA THR A 79 -36.81 -21.64 -6.24
C THR A 79 -36.01 -22.55 -7.17
N GLY A 80 -34.67 -22.58 -7.03
CA GLY A 80 -33.78 -23.28 -7.95
C GLY A 80 -33.59 -22.54 -9.30
N GLU A 81 -34.16 -21.34 -9.46
CA GLU A 81 -34.04 -20.56 -10.68
C GLU A 81 -32.66 -19.88 -10.81
N ARG A 82 -32.11 -19.86 -12.02
CA ARG A 82 -30.81 -19.22 -12.31
C ARG A 82 -30.94 -17.71 -12.40
N ARG A 83 -30.09 -16.97 -11.68
CA ARG A 83 -30.10 -15.50 -11.65
C ARG A 83 -29.15 -14.90 -12.70
N GLY A 84 -29.75 -14.40 -13.78
CA GLY A 84 -29.01 -13.79 -14.88
C GLY A 84 -28.18 -14.81 -15.65
N ARG A 85 -27.11 -14.36 -16.33
CA ARG A 85 -26.26 -15.23 -17.18
C ARG A 85 -25.18 -15.96 -16.38
N ASP A 86 -24.85 -17.17 -16.79
CA ASP A 86 -23.78 -17.94 -16.16
C ASP A 86 -22.39 -17.32 -16.38
N LEU A 87 -21.59 -17.39 -15.33
CA LEU A 87 -20.20 -16.95 -15.30
C LEU A 87 -19.29 -18.16 -15.52
N GLU A 88 -19.11 -18.60 -16.77
CA GLU A 88 -18.35 -19.83 -17.09
C GLU A 88 -16.83 -19.67 -16.96
N SER A 89 -16.33 -18.44 -16.88
CA SER A 89 -14.90 -18.19 -16.78
C SER A 89 -14.34 -18.59 -15.40
N PRO A 90 -13.21 -19.32 -15.33
CA PRO A 90 -12.54 -19.65 -14.07
C PRO A 90 -12.13 -18.43 -13.25
N VAL A 91 -11.93 -17.26 -13.90
CA VAL A 91 -11.55 -16.01 -13.24
C VAL A 91 -12.74 -15.12 -12.86
N ALA A 92 -13.97 -15.56 -13.11
CA ALA A 92 -15.16 -14.80 -12.80
C ALA A 92 -15.37 -14.71 -11.28
N ASP A 93 -15.67 -13.50 -10.81
CA ASP A 93 -15.99 -13.24 -9.40
C ASP A 93 -17.39 -13.80 -9.08
N LEU A 94 -17.50 -14.56 -8.01
CA LEU A 94 -18.77 -15.12 -7.48
C LEU A 94 -19.25 -14.34 -6.26
N ILE A 95 -18.31 -14.04 -5.35
CA ILE A 95 -18.58 -13.34 -4.09
C ILE A 95 -17.53 -12.26 -3.92
N LEU A 96 -17.98 -11.10 -3.45
CA LEU A 96 -17.11 -10.08 -2.91
C LEU A 96 -17.19 -10.14 -1.39
N ASP A 97 -16.06 -10.33 -0.72
CA ASP A 97 -15.97 -10.49 0.73
C ASP A 97 -15.43 -9.22 1.38
N ALA A 98 -16.26 -8.54 2.17
CA ALA A 98 -15.81 -7.43 3.01
C ALA A 98 -15.80 -7.84 4.48
N THR A 99 -14.69 -7.58 5.16
CA THR A 99 -14.55 -7.88 6.57
C THR A 99 -14.84 -6.64 7.41
N ILE A 100 -15.81 -6.75 8.31
CA ILE A 100 -15.95 -5.82 9.44
C ILE A 100 -14.93 -6.23 10.49
N ASN A 101 -13.99 -5.33 10.74
CA ASN A 101 -12.91 -5.56 11.68
C ASN A 101 -12.69 -4.29 12.51
N ALA A 102 -12.36 -4.45 13.78
CA ALA A 102 -11.96 -3.37 14.67
C ALA A 102 -10.54 -3.64 15.22
N PRO A 103 -9.91 -2.67 15.90
CA PRO A 103 -8.66 -2.93 16.58
C PRO A 103 -8.75 -4.15 17.52
N LYS A 104 -7.68 -4.96 17.60
CA LYS A 104 -7.67 -6.18 18.42
C LYS A 104 -7.95 -5.90 19.89
N SER A 105 -7.63 -4.69 20.38
CA SER A 105 -7.95 -4.25 21.74
C SER A 105 -9.46 -4.33 22.05
N PHE A 106 -10.35 -4.23 21.06
CA PHE A 106 -11.81 -4.37 21.24
C PHE A 106 -12.19 -5.82 21.53
N SER A 107 -11.56 -6.78 20.84
CA SER A 107 -11.76 -8.22 21.12
C SER A 107 -11.24 -8.58 22.51
N ILE A 108 -10.12 -7.99 22.94
CA ILE A 108 -9.61 -8.15 24.30
C ILE A 108 -10.62 -7.59 25.31
N ALA A 109 -11.16 -6.39 25.09
CA ALA A 109 -12.17 -5.79 25.97
C ALA A 109 -13.45 -6.63 26.07
N ALA A 110 -13.95 -7.16 24.95
CA ALA A 110 -15.10 -8.05 24.92
C ALA A 110 -14.86 -9.35 25.70
N MET A 111 -13.62 -9.86 25.76
CA MET A 111 -13.31 -11.03 26.60
C MET A 111 -13.23 -10.71 28.09
N LEU A 112 -12.88 -9.47 28.45
CA LEU A 112 -12.71 -9.06 29.84
C LEU A 112 -14.05 -8.78 30.55
N ASP A 113 -15.08 -8.35 29.81
CA ASP A 113 -16.37 -7.94 30.37
C ASP A 113 -17.54 -8.23 29.41
N HIS A 114 -18.57 -8.90 29.92
CA HIS A 114 -19.75 -9.32 29.14
C HIS A 114 -20.61 -8.15 28.62
N GLU A 115 -20.67 -7.02 29.33
CA GLU A 115 -21.39 -5.83 28.86
C GLU A 115 -20.64 -5.17 27.71
N LEU A 116 -19.30 -5.15 27.75
CA LEU A 116 -18.48 -4.72 26.62
C LEU A 116 -18.61 -5.68 25.43
N ALA A 117 -18.72 -6.98 25.68
CA ALA A 117 -18.97 -7.96 24.63
C ALA A 117 -20.29 -7.69 23.89
N ALA A 118 -21.38 -7.47 24.65
CA ALA A 118 -22.69 -7.14 24.10
C ALA A 118 -22.67 -5.80 23.35
N ALA A 119 -22.10 -4.75 23.94
CA ALA A 119 -22.00 -3.44 23.30
C ALA A 119 -21.20 -3.48 21.99
N TYR A 120 -20.15 -4.30 21.92
CA TYR A 120 -19.36 -4.48 20.71
C TYR A 120 -20.12 -5.26 19.64
N GLU A 121 -20.93 -6.26 20.02
CA GLU A 121 -21.81 -6.97 19.08
C GLU A 121 -22.87 -6.07 18.47
N ASP A 122 -23.52 -5.27 19.31
CA ASP A 122 -24.53 -4.31 18.84
C ASP A 122 -23.92 -3.27 17.88
N LEU A 123 -22.68 -2.85 18.14
CA LEU A 123 -21.92 -1.97 17.23
C LEU A 123 -21.69 -2.64 15.87
N GLN A 124 -21.28 -3.92 15.87
CA GLN A 124 -21.06 -4.67 14.63
C GLN A 124 -22.36 -4.91 13.86
N ASP A 125 -23.48 -5.15 14.54
CA ASP A 125 -24.81 -5.27 13.91
C ASP A 125 -25.23 -3.97 13.22
N ARG A 126 -25.10 -2.84 13.93
CA ARG A 126 -25.38 -1.50 13.34
C ARG A 126 -24.52 -1.23 12.11
N LEU A 127 -23.23 -1.60 12.18
CA LEU A 127 -22.29 -1.41 11.08
C LEU A 127 -22.60 -2.34 9.88
N ARG A 128 -22.96 -3.61 10.13
CA ARG A 128 -23.43 -4.54 9.08
C ARG A 128 -24.61 -3.95 8.34
N ASP A 129 -25.67 -3.58 9.06
CA ASP A 129 -26.92 -3.08 8.46
C ASP A 129 -26.67 -1.82 7.62
N ARG A 130 -25.75 -0.96 8.08
CA ARG A 130 -25.33 0.22 7.34
C ARG A 130 -24.58 -0.14 6.05
N ILE A 131 -23.59 -1.04 6.12
CA ILE A 131 -22.77 -1.42 4.96
C ILE A 131 -23.64 -2.07 3.88
N ILE A 132 -24.54 -2.99 4.23
CA ILE A 132 -25.38 -3.66 3.24
C ILE A 132 -26.40 -2.70 2.61
N LYS A 133 -26.94 -1.73 3.36
CA LYS A 133 -27.77 -0.66 2.79
C LYS A 133 -26.97 0.24 1.84
N LEU A 134 -25.76 0.64 2.25
CA LEU A 134 -24.86 1.44 1.40
C LEU A 134 -24.52 0.71 0.09
N TRP A 135 -24.27 -0.62 0.15
CA TRP A 135 -24.04 -1.39 -1.06
C TRP A 135 -25.23 -1.38 -2.02
N GLN A 136 -26.45 -1.51 -1.51
CA GLN A 136 -27.63 -1.41 -2.36
C GLN A 136 -27.74 -0.03 -3.01
N THR A 137 -27.53 1.05 -2.26
CA THR A 137 -27.77 2.41 -2.75
C THR A 137 -26.65 2.96 -3.63
N GLU A 138 -25.40 2.56 -3.39
CA GLU A 138 -24.21 3.17 -4.02
C GLU A 138 -23.58 2.29 -5.12
N LEU A 139 -23.78 0.96 -5.05
CA LEU A 139 -23.32 0.07 -6.10
C LEU A 139 -24.33 0.02 -7.25
N ASN A 140 -23.91 -0.57 -8.35
CA ASN A 140 -24.73 -0.68 -9.55
C ASN A 140 -24.49 -2.01 -10.25
N ALA A 141 -25.51 -2.42 -10.99
CA ALA A 141 -25.47 -3.54 -11.90
C ALA A 141 -24.83 -3.10 -13.22
N ARG A 142 -23.99 -3.96 -13.79
CA ARG A 142 -23.32 -3.73 -15.07
C ARG A 142 -23.79 -4.74 -16.11
N ARG A 143 -24.32 -4.25 -17.24
CA ARG A 143 -24.85 -5.10 -18.34
C ARG A 143 -24.66 -4.51 -19.74
N GLY A 144 -25.03 -5.26 -20.77
CA GLY A 144 -24.88 -4.88 -22.18
C GLY A 144 -23.52 -5.22 -22.79
N LYS A 145 -23.32 -4.89 -24.07
CA LYS A 145 -22.06 -5.16 -24.78
C LYS A 145 -20.91 -4.43 -24.07
N GLN A 146 -19.87 -5.17 -23.68
CA GLN A 146 -18.75 -4.67 -22.87
C GLN A 146 -19.17 -4.03 -21.52
N GLY A 147 -20.37 -4.35 -21.01
CA GLY A 147 -20.85 -3.81 -19.73
C GLY A 147 -21.03 -2.29 -19.73
N ALA A 148 -21.53 -1.73 -20.83
CA ALA A 148 -21.68 -0.28 -20.98
C ALA A 148 -22.89 0.32 -20.23
N ILE A 149 -23.83 -0.52 -19.79
CA ILE A 149 -25.06 -0.07 -19.10
C ILE A 149 -24.86 -0.18 -17.60
N ARG A 150 -25.11 0.94 -16.90
CA ARG A 150 -25.22 1.05 -15.44
C ARG A 150 -26.70 1.05 -15.07
N GLU A 151 -27.06 0.19 -14.13
CA GLU A 151 -28.40 0.08 -13.57
C GLU A 151 -28.31 0.14 -12.04
N ASP A 152 -29.16 0.94 -11.40
CA ASP A 152 -29.19 1.02 -9.93
C ASP A 152 -29.84 -0.25 -9.35
N LEU A 153 -29.51 -0.59 -8.10
CA LEU A 153 -29.86 -1.88 -7.52
C LEU A 153 -31.20 -1.82 -6.78
N ALA A 154 -32.13 -2.70 -7.15
CA ALA A 154 -33.33 -2.98 -6.36
C ALA A 154 -33.01 -3.90 -5.19
N ARG A 155 -32.20 -4.94 -5.44
CA ARG A 155 -31.95 -6.01 -4.48
C ARG A 155 -30.52 -6.52 -4.51
N ILE A 156 -29.96 -6.71 -3.32
CA ILE A 156 -28.71 -7.43 -3.09
C ILE A 156 -28.91 -8.52 -2.04
N GLU A 157 -28.01 -9.50 -2.05
CA GLU A 157 -27.98 -10.55 -1.04
C GLU A 157 -26.58 -10.67 -0.44
N VAL A 158 -26.53 -10.78 0.88
CA VAL A 158 -25.29 -10.82 1.67
C VAL A 158 -25.36 -11.96 2.68
N VAL A 159 -24.37 -12.84 2.67
CA VAL A 159 -24.21 -13.86 3.72
C VAL A 159 -23.22 -13.35 4.76
N GLU A 160 -23.57 -13.50 6.05
CA GLU A 160 -22.70 -13.13 7.16
C GLU A 160 -22.01 -14.36 7.76
N LEU A 161 -20.70 -14.25 7.98
CA LEU A 161 -19.93 -15.22 8.75
C LEU A 161 -19.33 -14.51 9.95
N ARG A 162 -19.60 -15.03 11.16
CA ARG A 162 -19.13 -14.47 12.43
C ARG A 162 -17.98 -15.31 12.96
N HIS A 163 -16.89 -14.65 13.32
CA HIS A 163 -15.73 -15.27 13.95
C HIS A 163 -15.43 -14.55 15.26
N GLU A 164 -15.18 -15.31 16.33
CA GLU A 164 -14.71 -14.79 17.62
C GLU A 164 -13.17 -14.74 17.69
N ARG A 165 -12.51 -15.50 16.80
CA ARG A 165 -11.09 -15.82 16.90
C ARG A 165 -10.37 -15.64 15.57
N SER A 166 -9.07 -15.39 15.64
CA SER A 166 -8.20 -15.51 14.48
C SER A 166 -8.02 -16.98 14.09
N ARG A 167 -7.47 -17.24 12.90
CA ARG A 167 -7.07 -18.60 12.46
C ARG A 167 -6.09 -19.29 13.41
N SER A 168 -5.42 -18.49 14.23
CA SER A 168 -4.42 -18.91 15.21
C SER A 168 -4.97 -19.01 16.64
N LEU A 169 -6.29 -18.91 16.78
CA LEU A 169 -7.01 -18.94 18.05
C LEU A 169 -6.62 -17.79 19.01
N ASP A 170 -6.32 -16.61 18.47
CA ASP A 170 -6.22 -15.39 19.28
C ASP A 170 -7.56 -14.63 19.29
N PRO A 171 -7.82 -13.79 20.31
CA PRO A 171 -9.01 -12.95 20.37
C PRO A 171 -9.01 -11.99 19.18
N HIS A 172 -9.91 -12.25 18.24
CA HIS A 172 -10.03 -11.41 17.07
C HIS A 172 -11.43 -11.57 16.50
N LYS A 173 -12.37 -10.88 17.13
CA LYS A 173 -13.77 -10.89 16.74
C LYS A 173 -13.95 -10.06 15.47
N HIS A 174 -14.44 -10.69 14.41
CA HIS A 174 -14.63 -10.06 13.11
C HIS A 174 -15.75 -10.74 12.33
N ARG A 175 -16.32 -10.04 11.36
CA ARG A 175 -17.42 -10.55 10.53
C ARG A 175 -17.07 -10.44 9.06
N HIS A 176 -17.31 -11.50 8.30
CA HIS A 176 -17.24 -11.48 6.85
C HIS A 176 -18.64 -11.26 6.28
N LEU A 177 -18.77 -10.25 5.43
CA LEU A 177 -19.97 -9.96 4.66
C LEU A 177 -19.72 -10.34 3.21
N TRP A 178 -20.31 -11.46 2.83
CA TRP A 178 -20.24 -12.01 1.48
C TRP A 178 -21.33 -11.43 0.62
N LEU A 179 -21.00 -10.45 -0.22
CA LEU A 179 -21.91 -9.92 -1.23
C LEU A 179 -21.94 -10.85 -2.45
N ASN A 180 -23.13 -11.34 -2.80
CA ASN A 180 -23.31 -12.07 -4.06
C ASN A 180 -23.04 -11.14 -5.25
N VAL A 181 -22.28 -11.61 -6.24
CA VAL A 181 -22.08 -10.84 -7.48
C VAL A 181 -23.39 -10.70 -8.26
N LYS A 182 -24.34 -11.62 -8.09
CA LYS A 182 -25.70 -11.55 -8.67
C LYS A 182 -26.56 -10.56 -7.89
N VAL A 183 -27.01 -9.53 -8.58
CA VAL A 183 -27.84 -8.45 -8.04
C VAL A 183 -28.99 -8.13 -9.00
N GLU A 184 -30.11 -7.66 -8.46
CA GLU A 184 -31.29 -7.26 -9.23
C GLU A 184 -31.30 -5.75 -9.42
N GLY A 185 -31.48 -5.31 -10.66
CA GLY A 185 -31.63 -3.89 -10.99
C GLY A 185 -33.04 -3.38 -10.68
N LEU A 186 -33.23 -2.06 -10.63
CA LEU A 186 -34.57 -1.43 -10.58
C LEU A 186 -35.45 -1.83 -11.76
N ASP A 187 -34.84 -2.23 -12.88
CA ASP A 187 -35.53 -2.84 -14.03
C ASP A 187 -36.03 -4.29 -13.82
N GLY A 188 -35.91 -4.85 -12.60
CA GLY A 188 -36.40 -6.18 -12.22
C GLY A 188 -35.61 -7.33 -12.84
N LYS A 189 -34.43 -7.06 -13.40
CA LYS A 189 -33.59 -8.07 -14.04
C LYS A 189 -32.33 -8.34 -13.23
N TRP A 190 -31.97 -9.61 -13.15
CA TRP A 190 -30.74 -10.08 -12.52
C TRP A 190 -29.53 -9.91 -13.44
N SER A 191 -28.47 -9.29 -12.92
CA SER A 191 -27.17 -9.18 -13.57
C SER A 191 -26.03 -9.24 -12.56
N ASN A 192 -24.83 -8.84 -12.97
CA ASN A 192 -23.68 -8.79 -12.08
C ASN A 192 -23.46 -7.36 -11.56
N VAL A 193 -23.03 -7.24 -10.30
CA VAL A 193 -22.54 -5.97 -9.74
C VAL A 193 -21.29 -5.50 -10.48
N ASP A 194 -21.11 -4.19 -10.62
CA ASP A 194 -19.85 -3.63 -11.12
C ASP A 194 -18.75 -3.79 -10.06
N THR A 195 -18.00 -4.88 -10.16
CA THR A 195 -16.92 -5.21 -9.22
C THR A 195 -15.85 -4.13 -9.16
N ARG A 196 -15.64 -3.33 -10.21
CA ARG A 196 -14.66 -2.23 -10.20
C ARG A 196 -15.12 -1.10 -9.27
N VAL A 197 -16.41 -0.78 -9.31
CA VAL A 197 -17.02 0.22 -8.43
C VAL A 197 -17.01 -0.29 -6.99
N ALA A 198 -17.39 -1.55 -6.77
CA ALA A 198 -17.38 -2.16 -5.44
C ALA A 198 -15.99 -2.15 -4.78
N LEU A 199 -14.93 -2.48 -5.54
CA LEU A 199 -13.56 -2.42 -5.03
C LEU A 199 -13.12 -1.01 -4.63
N ARG A 200 -13.53 0.02 -5.37
CA ARG A 200 -13.27 1.43 -5.01
C ARG A 200 -14.09 1.86 -3.80
N PHE A 201 -15.33 1.41 -3.72
CA PHE A 201 -16.24 1.70 -2.61
C PHE A 201 -15.75 1.16 -1.27
N GLN A 202 -14.85 0.17 -1.28
CA GLN A 202 -14.20 -0.32 -0.05
C GLN A 202 -13.55 0.80 0.78
N ASN A 203 -13.04 1.86 0.14
CA ASN A 203 -12.45 3.00 0.85
C ASN A 203 -13.48 3.70 1.77
N ILE A 204 -14.73 3.83 1.30
CA ILE A 204 -15.85 4.37 2.09
C ILE A 204 -16.23 3.38 3.19
N VAL A 205 -16.38 2.08 2.87
CA VAL A 205 -16.72 1.05 3.87
C VAL A 205 -15.72 1.04 5.04
N ASN A 206 -14.42 1.15 4.74
CA ASN A 206 -13.39 1.23 5.78
C ASN A 206 -13.50 2.52 6.61
N ALA A 207 -13.82 3.66 5.97
CA ALA A 207 -14.03 4.92 6.67
C ALA A 207 -15.26 4.86 7.59
N GLU A 208 -16.35 4.23 7.16
CA GLU A 208 -17.55 4.01 7.97
C GLU A 208 -17.26 3.15 9.21
N GLY A 209 -16.42 2.12 9.06
CA GLY A 209 -15.96 1.31 10.19
C GLY A 209 -15.17 2.15 11.22
N ASP A 210 -14.26 3.00 10.75
CA ASP A 210 -13.48 3.89 11.62
C ASP A 210 -14.37 4.91 12.35
N LEU A 211 -15.33 5.51 11.64
CA LEU A 211 -16.32 6.43 12.21
C LEU A 211 -17.12 5.73 13.31
N ALA A 212 -17.72 4.57 13.01
CA ALA A 212 -18.51 3.81 13.98
C ALA A 212 -17.71 3.45 15.23
N CYS A 213 -16.46 2.98 15.08
CA CYS A 213 -15.62 2.60 16.21
C CYS A 213 -15.27 3.77 17.13
N LYS A 214 -15.15 4.99 16.60
CA LYS A 214 -14.69 6.18 17.34
C LYS A 214 -15.83 7.06 17.87
N THR A 215 -16.99 7.05 17.22
CA THR A 215 -18.05 8.05 17.49
C THR A 215 -19.38 7.46 17.98
N ASP A 216 -19.54 6.13 18.02
CA ASP A 216 -20.81 5.50 18.45
C ASP A 216 -21.07 5.76 19.96
N PRO A 217 -22.19 6.42 20.31
CA PRO A 217 -22.45 6.82 21.70
C PRO A 217 -22.58 5.64 22.66
N ALA A 218 -23.20 4.54 22.24
CA ALA A 218 -23.44 3.38 23.09
C ALA A 218 -22.13 2.64 23.39
N TRP A 219 -21.31 2.43 22.37
CA TRP A 219 -20.00 1.79 22.50
C TRP A 219 -19.05 2.61 23.38
N VAL A 220 -18.93 3.92 23.12
CA VAL A 220 -18.01 4.77 23.90
C VAL A 220 -18.49 4.93 25.34
N ALA A 221 -19.80 5.01 25.58
CA ALA A 221 -20.35 5.03 26.94
C ALA A 221 -20.06 3.72 27.69
N ALA A 222 -20.20 2.57 27.02
CA ALA A 222 -19.89 1.26 27.60
C ALA A 222 -18.41 1.18 28.02
N LEU A 223 -17.48 1.56 27.13
CA LEU A 223 -16.05 1.63 27.46
C LEU A 223 -15.77 2.55 28.65
N ALA A 224 -16.32 3.76 28.62
CA ALA A 224 -16.12 4.77 29.66
C ALA A 224 -16.62 4.29 31.03
N SER A 225 -17.78 3.60 31.08
CA SER A 225 -18.33 3.03 32.31
C SER A 225 -17.41 2.00 32.96
N LYS A 226 -16.60 1.29 32.15
CA LYS A 226 -15.60 0.29 32.58
C LYS A 226 -14.19 0.86 32.73
N GLY A 227 -14.05 2.19 32.66
CA GLY A 227 -12.79 2.89 32.86
C GLY A 227 -11.82 2.85 31.68
N PHE A 228 -12.30 2.51 30.48
CA PHE A 228 -11.54 2.48 29.24
C PHE A 228 -11.75 3.74 28.41
N THR A 229 -10.74 4.10 27.61
CA THR A 229 -10.78 5.24 26.69
C THR A 229 -10.13 4.88 25.36
N LEU A 230 -10.61 5.46 24.26
CA LEU A 230 -9.97 5.35 22.96
C LEU A 230 -8.82 6.35 22.83
N ASN A 231 -7.71 5.94 22.22
CA ASN A 231 -6.60 6.81 21.84
C ASN A 231 -6.84 7.41 20.43
N SER A 232 -5.88 8.20 19.92
CA SER A 232 -5.95 8.82 18.58
C SER A 232 -6.04 7.81 17.44
N ASP A 233 -5.48 6.61 17.62
CA ASP A 233 -5.49 5.53 16.62
C ASP A 233 -6.81 4.75 16.65
N GLY A 234 -7.71 5.06 17.59
CA GLY A 234 -8.96 4.32 17.80
C GLY A 234 -8.79 3.01 18.57
N GLU A 235 -7.61 2.73 19.14
CA GLU A 235 -7.42 1.60 20.04
C GLU A 235 -7.84 1.94 21.47
N ILE A 236 -8.19 0.93 22.26
CA ILE A 236 -8.39 1.09 23.70
C ILE A 236 -7.03 1.31 24.37
N ALA A 237 -6.79 2.53 24.84
CA ALA A 237 -5.48 2.99 25.31
C ALA A 237 -4.87 2.10 26.39
N GLN A 238 -5.70 1.55 27.27
CA GLN A 238 -5.27 0.70 28.39
C GLN A 238 -5.02 -0.76 27.99
N LEU A 239 -5.30 -1.16 26.74
CA LEU A 239 -5.14 -2.53 26.25
C LEU A 239 -4.17 -2.63 25.06
N GLN A 240 -3.72 -1.49 24.51
CA GLN A 240 -2.89 -1.47 23.29
C GLN A 240 -1.58 -2.27 23.45
N HIS A 241 -0.98 -2.27 24.64
CA HIS A 241 0.29 -2.98 24.92
C HIS A 241 0.15 -4.51 24.82
N LEU A 242 -1.07 -5.04 24.91
CA LEU A 242 -1.36 -6.47 24.86
C LEU A 242 -1.58 -6.99 23.43
N VAL A 243 -1.80 -6.11 22.46
CA VAL A 243 -2.10 -6.48 21.06
C VAL A 243 -0.92 -7.20 20.39
N ARG A 244 0.32 -6.75 20.65
CA ARG A 244 1.51 -7.27 19.96
C ARG A 244 2.02 -8.61 20.51
N PRO A 245 2.06 -8.85 21.83
CA PRO A 245 2.35 -10.18 22.38
C PRO A 245 1.45 -11.27 21.78
N LEU A 246 0.14 -11.01 21.68
CA LEU A 246 -0.81 -11.91 21.01
C LEU A 246 -0.48 -12.05 19.52
N SER A 247 -0.29 -10.93 18.81
CA SER A 247 -0.01 -10.98 17.37
C SER A 247 1.26 -11.76 16.99
N LYS A 248 2.33 -11.70 17.81
CA LYS A 248 3.53 -12.53 17.62
C LYS A 248 3.22 -14.02 17.79
N ARG A 249 2.37 -14.36 18.78
CA ARG A 249 1.93 -15.72 19.02
C ARG A 249 1.08 -16.26 17.86
N SER A 250 0.11 -15.47 17.36
CA SER A 250 -0.65 -15.80 16.15
C SER A 250 0.28 -16.21 15.01
N ALA A 251 1.29 -15.39 14.73
CA ALA A 251 2.25 -15.65 13.65
C ALA A 251 3.02 -16.96 13.85
N GLN A 252 3.42 -17.29 15.09
CA GLN A 252 4.07 -18.56 15.41
C GLN A 252 3.15 -19.77 15.17
N ILE A 253 1.88 -19.68 15.58
CA ILE A 253 0.90 -20.76 15.41
C ILE A 253 0.59 -20.98 13.93
N GLU A 254 0.41 -19.92 13.13
CA GLU A 254 0.25 -20.06 11.67
C GLU A 254 1.48 -20.72 11.03
N SER A 255 2.68 -20.35 11.48
CA SER A 255 3.92 -20.97 11.00
C SER A 255 3.96 -22.47 11.32
N ASN A 256 3.59 -22.86 12.54
CA ASN A 256 3.50 -24.27 12.94
C ASN A 256 2.46 -25.04 12.10
N LYS A 257 1.26 -24.45 11.91
CA LYS A 257 0.17 -25.01 11.10
C LYS A 257 0.61 -25.23 9.65
N ALA A 258 1.24 -24.23 9.05
CA ALA A 258 1.77 -24.30 7.70
C ALA A 258 2.84 -25.38 7.54
N ALA A 259 3.75 -25.51 8.50
CA ALA A 259 4.79 -26.55 8.49
C ALA A 259 4.18 -27.96 8.53
N HIS A 260 3.20 -28.19 9.40
CA HIS A 260 2.52 -29.49 9.49
C HIS A 260 1.63 -29.80 8.29
N LEU A 261 0.95 -28.79 7.73
CA LEU A 261 0.16 -28.95 6.51
C LEU A 261 1.03 -29.35 5.32
N ARG A 262 2.24 -28.77 5.21
CA ARG A 262 3.24 -29.19 4.20
C ARG A 262 3.67 -30.63 4.41
N GLN A 263 4.08 -30.98 5.64
CA GLN A 263 4.48 -32.35 5.95
C GLN A 263 3.39 -33.37 5.62
N TRP A 264 2.12 -33.04 5.91
CA TRP A 264 0.99 -33.89 5.55
C TRP A 264 0.84 -34.05 4.03
N ARG A 265 0.93 -32.95 3.27
CA ARG A 265 0.84 -32.95 1.80
C ARG A 265 2.00 -33.68 1.13
N GLU A 266 3.22 -33.58 1.66
CA GLU A 266 4.38 -34.35 1.20
C GLU A 266 4.17 -35.86 1.38
N GLN A 267 3.47 -36.26 2.44
CA GLN A 267 3.14 -37.66 2.72
C GLN A 267 1.91 -38.16 1.95
N HIS A 268 1.06 -37.25 1.44
CA HIS A 268 -0.21 -37.54 0.77
C HIS A 268 -0.36 -36.69 -0.51
N ALA A 269 0.54 -36.92 -1.49
CA ALA A 269 0.73 -36.05 -2.66
C ALA A 269 -0.50 -35.89 -3.57
N ASP A 270 -1.43 -36.86 -3.58
CA ASP A 270 -2.63 -36.87 -4.43
C ASP A 270 -3.94 -36.63 -3.65
N GLU A 271 -3.86 -36.36 -2.35
CA GLU A 271 -5.04 -36.17 -1.48
C GLU A 271 -5.13 -34.74 -0.96
N GLU A 272 -6.35 -34.20 -0.93
CA GLU A 272 -6.63 -32.96 -0.19
C GLU A 272 -6.96 -33.29 1.27
N PRO A 273 -6.38 -32.56 2.24
CA PRO A 273 -6.60 -32.85 3.66
C PRO A 273 -8.09 -32.70 4.00
N SER A 274 -8.65 -33.77 4.57
CA SER A 274 -10.03 -33.75 5.05
C SER A 274 -10.19 -32.76 6.21
N ALA A 275 -11.43 -32.31 6.47
CA ALA A 275 -11.72 -31.41 7.60
C ALA A 275 -11.23 -31.95 8.96
N SER A 276 -11.26 -33.28 9.15
CA SER A 276 -10.72 -33.93 10.35
C SER A 276 -9.21 -33.76 10.47
N VAL A 277 -8.48 -33.90 9.36
CA VAL A 277 -7.03 -33.71 9.30
C VAL A 277 -6.65 -32.25 9.55
N LEU A 278 -7.36 -31.31 8.92
CA LEU A 278 -7.13 -29.88 9.15
C LEU A 278 -7.37 -29.50 10.62
N ASN A 279 -8.43 -30.01 11.24
CA ASN A 279 -8.70 -29.79 12.67
C ASN A 279 -7.60 -30.38 13.56
N GLN A 280 -7.04 -31.54 13.23
CA GLN A 280 -5.92 -32.13 13.97
C GLN A 280 -4.64 -31.31 13.84
N ILE A 281 -4.35 -30.81 12.63
CA ILE A 281 -3.21 -29.92 12.37
C ILE A 281 -3.37 -28.61 13.15
N ASP A 282 -4.57 -28.04 13.19
CA ASP A 282 -4.87 -26.80 13.91
C ASP A 282 -4.69 -26.97 15.42
N GLN A 283 -5.21 -28.06 15.98
CA GLN A 283 -5.03 -28.42 17.38
C GLN A 283 -3.55 -28.64 17.73
N TRP A 284 -2.79 -29.27 16.83
CA TRP A 284 -1.35 -29.47 17.03
C TRP A 284 -0.59 -28.14 17.00
N ALA A 285 -0.84 -27.31 15.98
CA ALA A 285 -0.15 -26.04 15.78
C ALA A 285 -0.35 -25.09 16.96
N TRP A 286 -1.55 -25.10 17.55
CA TRP A 286 -1.88 -24.36 18.76
C TRP A 286 -1.25 -24.94 20.04
N ALA A 287 -1.11 -26.26 20.11
CA ALA A 287 -0.53 -26.95 21.27
C ALA A 287 1.01 -26.90 21.30
N ALA A 288 1.65 -26.74 20.15
CA ALA A 288 3.11 -26.67 20.03
C ALA A 288 3.66 -25.50 20.88
N GLY A 289 4.46 -25.83 21.92
CA GLY A 289 5.07 -24.86 22.83
C GLY A 289 4.35 -24.59 24.15
N ARG A 290 3.25 -25.30 24.48
CA ARG A 290 2.54 -25.17 25.77
C ARG A 290 2.92 -26.28 26.77
N PRO A 291 3.33 -25.97 28.01
CA PRO A 291 3.74 -26.98 29.01
C PRO A 291 2.62 -27.90 29.53
N ASN A 292 1.34 -27.54 29.37
CA ASN A 292 0.18 -28.32 29.84
C ASN A 292 -0.92 -28.32 28.76
N LYS A 293 -1.18 -29.48 28.15
CA LYS A 293 -2.06 -29.65 26.99
C LYS A 293 -3.44 -30.23 27.36
N PRO A 294 -4.57 -29.56 27.08
CA PRO A 294 -5.88 -30.22 27.05
C PRO A 294 -6.08 -31.02 25.75
N GLY A 295 -6.77 -32.16 25.84
CA GLY A 295 -6.99 -33.12 24.73
C GLY A 295 -8.12 -32.76 23.74
N GLN A 296 -9.01 -31.83 24.12
CA GLN A 296 -10.04 -31.22 23.29
C GLN A 296 -10.11 -29.74 23.67
N LEU A 297 -10.34 -28.86 22.70
CA LEU A 297 -10.58 -27.43 22.92
C LEU A 297 -12.08 -27.17 22.84
N ASP A 298 -12.73 -27.01 23.98
CA ASP A 298 -14.05 -26.36 24.05
C ASP A 298 -13.87 -24.82 24.11
N GLU A 299 -14.93 -24.08 23.79
CA GLU A 299 -14.95 -22.61 23.79
C GLU A 299 -14.60 -22.00 25.16
N ASN A 300 -15.10 -22.63 26.23
CA ASN A 300 -14.82 -22.23 27.60
C ASN A 300 -13.36 -22.46 28.00
N ASP A 301 -12.74 -23.54 27.50
CA ASP A 301 -11.33 -23.84 27.75
C ASP A 301 -10.42 -22.83 27.02
N TRP A 302 -10.77 -22.45 25.78
CA TRP A 302 -10.03 -21.45 25.02
C TRP A 302 -10.06 -20.07 25.69
N ALA A 303 -11.25 -19.58 26.04
CA ALA A 303 -11.40 -18.25 26.64
C ALA A 303 -10.65 -18.16 27.99
N SER A 304 -10.72 -19.21 28.80
CA SER A 304 -10.01 -19.29 30.09
C SER A 304 -8.49 -19.29 29.91
N VAL A 305 -7.98 -20.00 28.89
CA VAL A 305 -6.56 -20.05 28.58
C VAL A 305 -6.03 -18.70 28.12
N VAL A 306 -6.73 -18.04 27.18
CA VAL A 306 -6.29 -16.74 26.69
C VAL A 306 -6.40 -15.68 27.78
N LEU A 307 -7.45 -15.72 28.61
CA LEU A 307 -7.56 -14.84 29.76
C LEU A 307 -6.37 -15.03 30.72
N THR A 308 -5.98 -16.26 31.02
CA THR A 308 -4.80 -16.55 31.84
C THR A 308 -3.53 -15.92 31.26
N GLU A 309 -3.36 -15.97 29.94
CA GLU A 309 -2.21 -15.37 29.25
C GLU A 309 -2.23 -13.84 29.31
N LEU A 310 -3.40 -13.24 29.14
CA LEU A 310 -3.59 -11.80 29.31
C LEU A 310 -3.24 -11.38 30.75
N LEU A 311 -3.69 -12.14 31.75
CA LEU A 311 -3.39 -11.86 33.16
C LEU A 311 -1.92 -12.06 33.52
N ASN A 312 -1.23 -13.00 32.87
CA ASN A 312 0.22 -13.15 33.02
C ASN A 312 0.97 -11.97 32.38
N ALA A 313 0.49 -11.46 31.25
CA ALA A 313 1.08 -10.30 30.59
C ALA A 313 0.80 -8.99 31.35
N ASP A 314 -0.37 -8.86 31.96
CA ASP A 314 -0.77 -7.72 32.78
C ASP A 314 -1.72 -8.16 33.93
N PRO A 315 -1.15 -8.42 35.14
CA PRO A 315 -1.93 -8.83 36.30
C PRO A 315 -2.94 -7.79 36.79
N GLN A 316 -2.81 -6.53 36.37
CA GLN A 316 -3.71 -5.45 36.80
C GLN A 316 -5.02 -5.42 35.99
N LEU A 317 -5.17 -6.25 34.96
CA LEU A 317 -6.37 -6.28 34.11
C LEU A 317 -7.66 -6.58 34.87
N VAL A 318 -7.61 -7.41 35.92
CA VAL A 318 -8.78 -7.80 36.74
C VAL A 318 -9.16 -6.74 37.77
N GLN A 319 -8.32 -5.73 37.99
CA GLN A 319 -8.63 -4.72 38.99
C GLN A 319 -9.76 -3.81 38.49
N PRO A 320 -10.80 -3.55 39.31
CA PRO A 320 -11.88 -2.65 38.93
C PRO A 320 -11.30 -1.27 38.61
N ARG A 321 -11.61 -0.76 37.41
CA ARG A 321 -11.25 0.60 37.00
C ARG A 321 -12.41 1.53 37.33
N GLY A 322 -12.08 2.71 37.85
CA GLY A 322 -13.09 3.77 38.03
C GLY A 322 -13.59 4.26 36.67
N ALA A 323 -14.90 4.49 36.57
CA ALA A 323 -15.51 5.03 35.36
C ALA A 323 -14.81 6.32 34.90
N LYS A 324 -14.62 6.45 33.60
CA LYS A 324 -14.07 7.64 32.95
C LYS A 324 -15.21 8.48 32.41
N VAL A 325 -15.02 9.80 32.39
CA VAL A 325 -15.96 10.73 31.75
C VAL A 325 -15.43 11.04 30.37
N ALA A 326 -16.14 10.59 29.33
CA ALA A 326 -15.89 11.05 27.97
C ALA A 326 -16.27 12.53 27.86
N ARG A 327 -15.41 13.32 27.22
CA ARG A 327 -15.66 14.75 26.92
C ARG A 327 -15.74 14.93 25.41
N PRO A 328 -16.86 14.55 24.78
CA PRO A 328 -17.01 14.68 23.33
C PRO A 328 -17.05 16.13 22.90
N ILE A 329 -16.61 16.38 21.67
CA ILE A 329 -16.87 17.65 20.97
C ILE A 329 -18.32 17.64 20.47
N ALA A 330 -19.04 18.75 20.63
CA ALA A 330 -20.40 18.89 20.12
C ALA A 330 -20.38 19.10 18.59
N ILE A 331 -21.46 18.76 17.89
CA ILE A 331 -21.50 18.88 16.42
C ILE A 331 -21.35 20.34 15.99
N GLU A 332 -21.96 21.26 16.75
CA GLU A 332 -21.91 22.70 16.54
C GLU A 332 -20.51 23.31 16.72
N ASP A 333 -19.60 22.62 17.43
CA ASP A 333 -18.23 23.05 17.66
C ASP A 333 -17.25 22.47 16.61
N LEU A 334 -17.75 21.68 15.65
CA LEU A 334 -16.93 21.12 14.58
C LEU A 334 -16.52 22.20 13.58
N ASP A 335 -15.21 22.33 13.38
CA ASP A 335 -14.64 23.17 12.34
C ASP A 335 -14.80 22.51 10.96
N ILE A 336 -15.90 22.82 10.26
CA ILE A 336 -16.23 22.29 8.94
C ILE A 336 -15.13 22.59 7.91
N GLU A 337 -14.50 23.77 8.00
CA GLU A 337 -13.43 24.18 7.08
C GLU A 337 -12.19 23.30 7.27
N LEU A 338 -11.74 23.12 8.52
CA LEU A 338 -10.62 22.24 8.85
C LEU A 338 -10.91 20.79 8.48
N LEU A 339 -12.12 20.29 8.75
CA LEU A 339 -12.53 18.93 8.38
C LEU A 339 -12.52 18.73 6.86
N ALA A 340 -12.98 19.73 6.10
CA ALA A 340 -12.98 19.70 4.64
C ALA A 340 -11.55 19.75 4.08
N ALA A 341 -10.65 20.56 4.66
CA ALA A 341 -9.25 20.56 4.29
C ALA A 341 -8.59 19.20 4.56
N LYS A 342 -8.84 18.60 5.73
CA LYS A 342 -8.37 17.23 6.08
C LYS A 342 -8.89 16.18 5.09
N ALA A 343 -10.15 16.30 4.65
CA ALA A 343 -10.74 15.39 3.67
C ALA A 343 -9.98 15.41 2.33
N ILE A 344 -9.60 16.59 1.85
CA ILE A 344 -8.81 16.73 0.62
C ILE A 344 -7.38 16.23 0.81
N VAL A 345 -6.74 16.49 1.95
CA VAL A 345 -5.41 15.95 2.26
C VAL A 345 -5.39 14.42 2.21
N ASP A 346 -6.40 13.75 2.79
CA ASP A 346 -6.52 12.29 2.72
C ASP A 346 -6.79 11.80 1.28
N ALA A 347 -7.70 12.44 0.55
CA ALA A 347 -8.05 12.05 -0.82
C ALA A 347 -6.88 12.23 -1.81
N ASP A 348 -6.16 13.35 -1.70
CA ASP A 348 -5.02 13.69 -2.55
C ASP A 348 -3.80 12.81 -2.22
N GLY A 349 -3.49 12.61 -0.93
CA GLY A 349 -2.42 11.73 -0.48
C GLY A 349 -2.58 10.26 -0.90
N ARG A 350 -3.82 9.77 -1.01
CA ARG A 350 -4.13 8.42 -1.53
C ARG A 350 -4.11 8.33 -3.06
N SER A 351 -3.94 9.45 -3.74
CA SER A 351 -4.09 9.55 -5.20
C SER A 351 -2.79 9.85 -5.94
N THR A 352 -1.64 9.72 -5.28
CA THR A 352 -0.31 9.85 -5.89
C THR A 352 -0.11 8.89 -7.08
N GLY A 353 -0.66 7.67 -7.00
CA GLY A 353 -0.63 6.69 -8.10
C GLY A 353 -1.48 7.06 -9.33
N THR A 354 -2.40 8.01 -9.20
CA THR A 354 -3.18 8.60 -10.31
C THR A 354 -2.85 10.07 -10.51
N GLY A 355 -1.60 10.47 -10.23
CA GLY A 355 -1.11 11.84 -10.41
C GLY A 355 -1.89 12.90 -9.63
N GLY A 356 -2.48 12.57 -8.48
CA GLY A 356 -3.30 13.48 -7.66
C GLY A 356 -4.77 13.55 -8.06
N ARG A 357 -5.22 12.70 -9.00
CA ARG A 357 -6.61 12.64 -9.41
C ARG A 357 -7.42 11.71 -8.51
N PHE A 358 -8.52 12.20 -7.94
CA PHE A 358 -9.40 11.46 -7.04
C PHE A 358 -10.88 11.66 -7.38
N SER A 359 -11.73 10.82 -6.80
CA SER A 359 -13.17 10.79 -7.03
C SER A 359 -13.95 11.46 -5.89
N ASP A 360 -15.23 11.78 -6.11
CA ASP A 360 -16.08 12.32 -5.04
C ASP A 360 -16.27 11.29 -3.91
N MET A 361 -16.18 9.99 -4.22
CA MET A 361 -16.13 8.92 -3.21
C MET A 361 -14.89 9.01 -2.31
N ASP A 362 -13.74 9.39 -2.87
CA ASP A 362 -12.50 9.56 -2.10
C ASP A 362 -12.60 10.78 -1.17
N VAL A 363 -13.18 11.88 -1.64
CA VAL A 363 -13.46 13.06 -0.81
C VAL A 363 -14.39 12.70 0.34
N ARG A 364 -15.49 11.97 0.06
CA ARG A 364 -16.43 11.52 1.08
C ARG A 364 -15.77 10.61 2.12
N ALA A 365 -14.94 9.67 1.69
CA ALA A 365 -14.17 8.81 2.60
C ALA A 365 -13.20 9.61 3.48
N GLY A 366 -12.54 10.63 2.92
CA GLY A 366 -11.71 11.57 3.66
C GLY A 366 -12.51 12.38 4.70
N ALA A 367 -13.69 12.86 4.34
CA ALA A 367 -14.58 13.59 5.25
C ALA A 367 -15.03 12.71 6.43
N ILE A 368 -15.43 11.47 6.15
CA ILE A 368 -15.80 10.48 7.19
C ILE A 368 -14.64 10.26 8.18
N ARG A 369 -13.41 10.07 7.68
CA ARG A 369 -12.22 9.88 8.54
C ARG A 369 -11.87 11.14 9.32
N ALA A 370 -11.98 12.33 8.71
CA ALA A 370 -11.74 13.60 9.39
C ALA A 370 -12.70 13.79 10.57
N ILE A 371 -13.99 13.49 10.36
CA ILE A 371 -15.01 13.54 11.41
C ILE A 371 -14.74 12.49 12.49
N ALA A 372 -14.38 11.26 12.10
CA ALA A 372 -14.02 10.20 13.06
C ALA A 372 -12.85 10.60 13.98
N ALA A 373 -11.89 11.37 13.45
CA ALA A 373 -10.73 11.87 14.19
C ALA A 373 -10.99 13.17 14.98
N SER A 374 -12.19 13.76 14.87
CA SER A 374 -12.52 15.04 15.54
C SER A 374 -12.76 14.91 17.03
N GLY A 375 -13.11 13.71 17.52
CA GLY A 375 -13.52 13.50 18.92
C GLY A 375 -15.02 13.76 19.17
N VAL A 376 -15.82 13.94 18.11
CA VAL A 376 -17.28 13.95 18.20
C VAL A 376 -17.82 12.57 18.61
N ILE A 377 -18.84 12.54 19.45
CA ILE A 377 -19.62 11.33 19.76
C ILE A 377 -21.09 11.67 19.55
N ASN A 378 -21.72 11.06 18.55
CA ASN A 378 -23.11 11.33 18.22
C ASN A 378 -23.74 10.20 17.39
N ASP A 379 -25.06 10.21 17.24
CA ASP A 379 -25.77 9.25 16.40
C ASP A 379 -25.29 9.35 14.94
N ARG A 380 -25.16 8.19 14.30
CA ARG A 380 -24.67 8.08 12.92
C ARG A 380 -25.52 8.87 11.93
N THR A 381 -26.82 9.04 12.15
CA THR A 381 -27.71 9.79 11.27
C THR A 381 -27.36 11.27 11.27
N GLN A 382 -27.10 11.86 12.44
CA GLN A 382 -26.69 13.26 12.57
C GLN A 382 -25.30 13.48 11.96
N LEU A 383 -24.36 12.57 12.23
CA LEU A 383 -23.04 12.61 11.59
C LEU A 383 -23.10 12.46 10.06
N GLY A 384 -24.15 11.83 9.52
CA GLY A 384 -24.36 11.75 8.07
C GLY A 384 -24.58 13.11 7.43
N VAL A 385 -25.33 14.00 8.07
CA VAL A 385 -25.54 15.38 7.59
C VAL A 385 -24.22 16.13 7.58
N VAL A 386 -23.42 16.02 8.64
CA VAL A 386 -22.09 16.65 8.74
C VAL A 386 -21.14 16.09 7.67
N VAL A 387 -21.15 14.78 7.43
CA VAL A 387 -20.35 14.16 6.35
C VAL A 387 -20.70 14.76 4.99
N ASP A 388 -21.98 14.89 4.68
CA ASP A 388 -22.43 15.42 3.40
C ASP A 388 -22.09 16.92 3.26
N GLU A 389 -22.21 17.70 4.33
CA GLU A 389 -21.79 19.12 4.39
C GLU A 389 -20.28 19.29 4.18
N VAL A 390 -19.45 18.57 4.95
CA VAL A 390 -17.98 18.59 4.82
C VAL A 390 -17.56 18.16 3.42
N THR A 391 -18.19 17.13 2.86
CA THR A 391 -17.89 16.63 1.50
C THR A 391 -18.19 17.70 0.44
N ALA A 392 -19.36 18.37 0.54
CA ALA A 392 -19.75 19.42 -0.39
C ALA A 392 -18.84 20.66 -0.29
N TYR A 393 -18.49 21.08 0.94
CA TYR A 393 -17.56 22.17 1.18
C TYR A 393 -16.16 21.84 0.64
N ALA A 394 -15.65 20.64 0.93
CA ALA A 394 -14.35 20.18 0.44
C ALA A 394 -14.27 20.19 -1.09
N ALA A 395 -15.28 19.63 -1.76
CA ALA A 395 -15.33 19.55 -3.21
C ALA A 395 -15.43 20.92 -3.90
N SER A 396 -16.13 21.88 -3.30
CA SER A 396 -16.33 23.22 -3.89
C SER A 396 -15.19 24.19 -3.61
N THR A 397 -14.55 24.10 -2.44
CA THR A 397 -13.54 25.07 -1.98
C THR A 397 -12.11 24.69 -2.36
N TYR A 398 -11.78 23.39 -2.31
CA TYR A 398 -10.38 22.93 -2.36
C TYR A 398 -10.04 22.08 -3.59
N THR A 399 -10.98 21.89 -4.53
CA THR A 399 -10.74 21.06 -5.72
C THR A 399 -10.98 21.78 -7.03
N VAL A 400 -10.31 21.30 -8.09
CA VAL A 400 -10.64 21.60 -9.47
C VAL A 400 -11.34 20.39 -10.10
N THR A 401 -12.32 20.65 -10.96
CA THR A 401 -13.00 19.62 -11.74
C THR A 401 -12.31 19.44 -13.09
N LEU A 402 -11.89 18.20 -13.39
CA LEU A 402 -11.18 17.84 -14.62
C LEU A 402 -12.12 17.52 -15.78
N LEU A 403 -13.38 17.20 -15.48
CA LEU A 403 -14.42 16.83 -16.43
C LEU A 403 -15.57 17.83 -16.37
N SER A 404 -16.11 18.22 -17.52
CA SER A 404 -17.20 19.21 -17.62
C SER A 404 -18.58 18.56 -17.79
N GLU A 405 -18.66 17.22 -17.75
CA GLU A 405 -19.89 16.46 -17.96
C GLU A 405 -20.86 16.64 -16.79
N ALA A 406 -22.11 16.96 -17.10
CA ALA A 406 -23.17 17.18 -16.12
C ALA A 406 -23.53 15.93 -15.26
N SER A 407 -23.19 14.72 -15.70
CA SER A 407 -23.47 13.47 -14.98
C SER A 407 -22.24 12.56 -14.98
N THR A 408 -21.25 12.91 -14.16
CA THR A 408 -20.07 12.08 -13.91
C THR A 408 -20.36 11.14 -12.74
N PRO A 409 -20.24 9.81 -12.89
CA PRO A 409 -20.42 8.88 -11.78
C PRO A 409 -19.46 9.19 -10.61
N PRO A 410 -19.90 9.10 -9.32
CA PRO A 410 -19.08 9.51 -8.17
C PRO A 410 -17.77 8.75 -7.98
N HIS A 411 -17.66 7.56 -8.56
CA HIS A 411 -16.45 6.72 -8.51
C HIS A 411 -15.39 7.11 -9.55
N ILE A 412 -15.73 7.98 -10.51
CA ILE A 412 -14.77 8.46 -11.51
C ILE A 412 -13.90 9.51 -10.85
N LYS A 413 -12.59 9.32 -10.98
CA LYS A 413 -11.63 10.25 -10.41
C LYS A 413 -11.62 11.55 -11.24
N SER A 414 -12.56 12.45 -11.02
CA SER A 414 -12.73 13.67 -11.83
C SER A 414 -12.27 14.94 -11.12
N ARG A 415 -11.75 14.81 -9.90
CA ARG A 415 -11.28 15.91 -9.04
C ARG A 415 -9.76 15.88 -8.91
N MET A 416 -9.20 17.03 -8.58
CA MET A 416 -7.81 17.19 -8.15
C MET A 416 -7.75 18.34 -7.13
N ALA A 417 -6.88 18.25 -6.14
CA ALA A 417 -6.68 19.35 -5.19
C ALA A 417 -6.17 20.60 -5.92
N ILE A 418 -6.65 21.79 -5.53
CA ILE A 418 -6.19 23.06 -6.12
C ILE A 418 -4.67 23.21 -5.96
N ALA A 419 -4.13 22.87 -4.79
CA ALA A 419 -2.69 22.92 -4.52
C ALA A 419 -1.90 22.07 -5.52
N THR A 420 -2.30 20.82 -5.73
CA THR A 420 -1.67 19.88 -6.69
C THR A 420 -1.79 20.37 -8.13
N ALA A 421 -2.95 20.89 -8.53
CA ALA A 421 -3.15 21.44 -9.88
C ALA A 421 -2.25 22.66 -10.12
N THR A 422 -2.23 23.60 -9.18
CA THR A 422 -1.35 24.78 -9.21
C THR A 422 0.10 24.37 -9.28
N LEU A 423 0.53 23.42 -8.43
CA LEU A 423 1.90 22.93 -8.40
C LEU A 423 2.34 22.34 -9.75
N LYS A 424 1.51 21.49 -10.38
CA LYS A 424 1.78 20.96 -11.72
C LYS A 424 1.97 22.08 -12.75
N ALA A 425 1.09 23.08 -12.74
CA ALA A 425 1.17 24.22 -13.64
C ALA A 425 2.43 25.08 -13.39
N THR A 426 2.77 25.31 -12.11
CA THR A 426 3.95 26.08 -11.71
C THR A 426 5.24 25.39 -12.11
N VAL A 427 5.38 24.09 -11.85
CA VAL A 427 6.56 23.31 -12.26
C VAL A 427 6.68 23.31 -13.78
N ALA A 428 5.57 23.08 -14.51
CA ALA A 428 5.53 23.13 -15.97
C ALA A 428 6.06 24.46 -16.52
N HIS A 429 5.52 25.57 -16.01
CA HIS A 429 5.90 26.91 -16.44
C HIS A 429 7.35 27.25 -16.09
N ARG A 430 7.80 26.94 -14.87
CA ARG A 430 9.18 27.19 -14.43
C ARG A 430 10.19 26.40 -15.25
N THR A 431 9.94 25.10 -15.47
CA THR A 431 10.81 24.28 -16.32
C THR A 431 10.91 24.83 -17.74
N GLU A 432 9.78 25.23 -18.34
CA GLU A 432 9.76 25.83 -19.69
C GLU A 432 10.52 27.17 -19.74
N SER A 433 10.32 28.04 -18.74
CA SER A 433 11.04 29.32 -18.65
C SER A 433 12.56 29.16 -18.52
N LEU A 434 13.00 28.06 -17.91
CA LEU A 434 14.41 27.75 -17.71
C LEU A 434 15.01 26.95 -18.87
N ALA A 435 14.20 26.38 -19.78
CA ALA A 435 14.66 25.54 -20.88
C ALA A 435 15.29 26.36 -22.04
N THR A 436 16.39 27.05 -21.74
CA THR A 436 17.16 27.83 -22.74
C THR A 436 18.28 26.96 -23.35
N PRO A 437 18.36 26.82 -24.69
CA PRO A 437 19.40 26.04 -25.34
C PRO A 437 20.80 26.57 -25.05
N GLY A 438 21.74 25.65 -24.82
CA GLY A 438 23.15 25.95 -24.58
C GLY A 438 24.10 25.28 -25.57
N THR A 439 25.40 25.50 -25.34
CA THR A 439 26.49 24.82 -26.05
C THR A 439 26.95 23.60 -25.25
N VAL A 440 27.28 22.51 -25.95
CA VAL A 440 27.81 21.28 -25.35
C VAL A 440 29.22 20.98 -25.88
N PRO A 441 30.11 20.38 -25.07
CA PRO A 441 31.36 19.83 -25.55
C PRO A 441 31.12 18.74 -26.61
N SER A 442 32.06 18.56 -27.53
CA SER A 442 31.97 17.49 -28.52
C SER A 442 32.16 16.10 -27.88
N VAL A 443 31.63 15.06 -28.53
CA VAL A 443 31.83 13.66 -28.11
C VAL A 443 33.33 13.30 -28.11
N GLY A 444 34.11 13.86 -29.03
CA GLY A 444 35.57 13.69 -29.06
C GLY A 444 36.24 14.25 -27.80
N GLU A 445 35.86 15.45 -27.37
CA GLU A 445 36.35 16.03 -26.11
C GLU A 445 35.96 15.16 -24.90
N MET A 446 34.72 14.65 -24.84
CA MET A 446 34.29 13.77 -23.76
C MET A 446 35.05 12.45 -23.75
N THR A 447 35.38 11.91 -24.92
CA THR A 447 36.21 10.70 -25.06
C THR A 447 37.60 10.91 -24.47
N GLU A 448 38.22 12.05 -24.76
CA GLU A 448 39.54 12.39 -24.21
C GLU A 448 39.50 12.68 -22.70
N VAL A 449 38.41 13.28 -22.19
CA VAL A 449 38.19 13.39 -20.73
C VAL A 449 38.05 12.02 -20.10
N ALA A 450 37.26 11.12 -20.70
CA ALA A 450 37.04 9.76 -20.18
C ALA A 450 38.34 8.96 -20.10
N LYS A 451 39.13 8.94 -21.19
CA LYS A 451 40.45 8.27 -21.22
C LYS A 451 41.41 8.82 -20.17
N ALA A 452 41.35 10.11 -19.87
CA ALA A 452 42.21 10.73 -18.86
C ALA A 452 41.83 10.34 -17.41
N ILE A 453 40.56 9.98 -17.16
CA ILE A 453 40.08 9.57 -15.84
C ILE A 453 40.32 8.08 -15.61
N ASP A 454 39.95 7.26 -16.59
CA ASP A 454 40.08 5.80 -16.53
C ASP A 454 40.44 5.26 -17.93
N PRO A 455 41.74 5.12 -18.23
CA PRO A 455 42.21 4.63 -19.54
C PRO A 455 41.69 3.24 -19.91
N ASN A 456 41.31 2.44 -18.90
CA ASN A 456 40.89 1.05 -19.09
C ASN A 456 39.38 0.91 -19.31
N ARG A 457 38.62 2.02 -19.23
CA ARG A 457 37.16 1.99 -19.32
C ARG A 457 36.66 2.92 -20.43
N ALA A 458 36.18 2.30 -21.51
CA ALA A 458 35.47 3.02 -22.56
C ALA A 458 34.02 3.31 -22.15
N LEU A 459 33.53 4.51 -22.48
CA LEU A 459 32.12 4.84 -22.41
C LEU A 459 31.46 4.52 -23.75
N ASP A 460 30.21 4.08 -23.72
CA ASP A 460 29.40 3.94 -24.93
C ASP A 460 28.90 5.32 -25.44
N GLU A 461 28.29 5.33 -26.63
CA GLU A 461 27.80 6.55 -27.27
C GLU A 461 26.79 7.31 -26.41
N GLY A 462 25.83 6.61 -25.80
CA GLY A 462 24.81 7.23 -24.94
C GLY A 462 25.43 7.83 -23.68
N GLN A 463 26.39 7.15 -23.06
CA GLN A 463 27.14 7.67 -21.91
C GLN A 463 27.97 8.91 -22.28
N LEU A 464 28.58 8.94 -23.47
CA LEU A 464 29.34 10.11 -23.94
C LEU A 464 28.42 11.29 -24.26
N GLU A 465 27.28 11.06 -24.91
CA GLU A 465 26.27 12.09 -25.18
C GLU A 465 25.67 12.65 -23.88
N GLY A 466 25.37 11.78 -22.93
CA GLY A 466 24.87 12.17 -21.61
C GLY A 466 25.91 12.98 -20.83
N ALA A 467 27.18 12.57 -20.84
CA ALA A 467 28.26 13.31 -20.21
C ALA A 467 28.45 14.69 -20.85
N SER A 468 28.41 14.77 -22.20
CA SER A 468 28.46 16.02 -22.96
C SER A 468 27.30 16.96 -22.59
N SER A 469 26.07 16.43 -22.54
CA SER A 469 24.88 17.20 -22.19
C SER A 469 24.95 17.76 -20.76
N ILE A 470 25.45 16.96 -19.80
CA ILE A 470 25.65 17.41 -18.41
C ILE A 470 26.79 18.43 -18.31
N ALA A 471 27.85 18.29 -19.12
CA ALA A 471 28.96 19.24 -19.15
C ALA A 471 28.64 20.54 -19.90
N GLY A 472 27.57 20.59 -20.69
CA GLY A 472 27.15 21.77 -21.46
C GLY A 472 26.65 22.95 -20.63
N SER A 473 26.14 23.97 -21.32
CA SER A 473 25.53 25.17 -20.73
C SER A 473 24.00 25.19 -20.82
N ASP A 474 23.38 24.14 -21.35
CA ASP A 474 21.93 23.94 -21.27
C ASP A 474 21.47 24.04 -19.80
N ARG A 475 20.46 24.87 -19.56
CA ARG A 475 19.97 25.12 -18.20
C ARG A 475 19.18 23.96 -17.62
N VAL A 476 18.52 23.17 -18.47
CA VAL A 476 17.72 22.01 -18.07
C VAL A 476 18.05 20.83 -18.97
N VAL A 477 18.63 19.78 -18.38
CA VAL A 477 18.98 18.54 -19.07
C VAL A 477 18.32 17.36 -18.37
N THR A 478 17.83 16.39 -19.13
CA THR A 478 17.29 15.15 -18.55
C THR A 478 17.97 13.94 -19.18
N ILE A 479 18.46 13.04 -18.34
CA ILE A 479 19.05 11.76 -18.71
C ILE A 479 18.20 10.64 -18.09
N SER A 480 17.59 9.83 -18.93
CA SER A 480 16.85 8.63 -18.52
C SER A 480 17.72 7.43 -18.81
N GLY A 481 17.85 6.49 -17.88
CA GLY A 481 18.67 5.31 -18.11
C GLY A 481 18.19 4.11 -17.33
N ALA A 482 18.05 2.99 -18.02
CA ALA A 482 17.68 1.70 -17.43
C ALA A 482 18.63 1.31 -16.27
N ALA A 483 18.18 0.38 -15.43
CA ALA A 483 19.01 -0.16 -14.37
C ALA A 483 20.30 -0.76 -14.94
N GLY A 484 21.46 -0.32 -14.41
CA GLY A 484 22.76 -0.86 -14.83
C GLY A 484 23.40 -0.23 -16.07
N THR A 485 22.89 0.88 -16.61
CA THR A 485 23.50 1.57 -17.77
C THR A 485 24.74 2.42 -17.47
N GLY A 486 25.24 2.41 -16.23
CA GLY A 486 26.48 3.10 -15.89
C GLY A 486 26.35 4.62 -15.71
N LYS A 487 25.19 5.11 -15.26
CA LYS A 487 24.93 6.53 -14.95
C LYS A 487 26.04 7.19 -14.12
N THR A 488 26.53 6.52 -13.08
CA THR A 488 27.60 7.05 -12.23
C THR A 488 28.92 7.22 -12.98
N THR A 489 29.25 6.33 -13.91
CA THR A 489 30.45 6.43 -14.77
C THR A 489 30.34 7.65 -15.70
N MET A 490 29.17 7.87 -16.30
CA MET A 490 28.88 9.07 -17.10
C MET A 490 29.06 10.35 -16.26
N LEU A 491 28.53 10.36 -15.03
CA LEU A 491 28.66 11.51 -14.12
C LEU A 491 30.12 11.83 -13.76
N LYS A 492 30.99 10.82 -13.61
CA LYS A 492 32.43 11.04 -13.38
C LYS A 492 33.06 11.86 -14.51
N VAL A 493 32.76 11.49 -15.75
CA VAL A 493 33.28 12.18 -16.95
C VAL A 493 32.71 13.60 -17.05
N ALA A 494 31.40 13.76 -16.85
CA ALA A 494 30.76 15.08 -16.86
C ALA A 494 31.35 16.03 -15.80
N GLY A 495 31.54 15.54 -14.56
CA GLY A 495 32.12 16.32 -13.48
C GLY A 495 33.57 16.74 -13.72
N ALA A 496 34.37 15.88 -14.36
CA ALA A 496 35.72 16.24 -14.77
C ALA A 496 35.73 17.29 -15.89
N ALA A 497 34.83 17.17 -16.87
CA ALA A 497 34.69 18.15 -17.94
C ALA A 497 34.25 19.54 -17.41
N LEU A 498 33.29 19.58 -16.47
CA LEU A 498 32.87 20.82 -15.80
C LEU A 498 34.02 21.48 -15.04
N ARG A 499 34.80 20.70 -14.28
CA ARG A 499 35.98 21.19 -13.55
C ARG A 499 37.04 21.77 -14.48
N ARG A 500 37.29 21.16 -15.64
CA ARG A 500 38.19 21.73 -16.68
C ARG A 500 37.70 23.08 -17.19
N GLY A 501 36.38 23.29 -17.21
CA GLY A 501 35.74 24.55 -17.57
C GLY A 501 35.49 25.51 -16.41
N GLY A 502 36.06 25.27 -15.22
CA GLY A 502 35.92 26.15 -14.05
C GLY A 502 34.54 26.15 -13.38
N ARG A 503 33.68 25.18 -13.69
CA ARG A 503 32.32 25.03 -13.12
C ARG A 503 32.26 23.86 -12.16
N ALA A 504 31.47 23.99 -11.09
CA ALA A 504 31.27 22.91 -10.13
C ALA A 504 30.11 22.00 -10.57
N MET A 505 30.22 20.72 -10.18
CA MET A 505 29.11 19.78 -10.21
C MET A 505 28.72 19.48 -8.77
N ILE A 506 27.43 19.60 -8.46
CA ILE A 506 26.86 19.36 -7.13
C ILE A 506 25.84 18.24 -7.28
N ILE A 507 26.08 17.12 -6.63
CA ILE A 507 25.19 15.96 -6.71
C ILE A 507 24.19 16.00 -5.55
N VAL A 508 22.92 16.00 -5.91
CA VAL A 508 21.84 15.78 -4.97
C VAL A 508 21.08 14.53 -5.30
N ALA A 509 20.52 13.87 -4.28
CA ALA A 509 19.62 12.75 -4.48
C ALA A 509 18.49 12.78 -3.44
N PRO A 510 17.35 12.12 -3.70
CA PRO A 510 16.25 12.00 -2.74
C PRO A 510 16.66 11.39 -1.40
N THR A 511 17.69 10.53 -1.38
CA THR A 511 18.24 9.94 -0.16
C THR A 511 19.70 10.36 0.06
N LYS A 512 20.09 10.56 1.33
CA LYS A 512 21.48 10.89 1.71
C LYS A 512 22.48 9.80 1.32
N LYS A 513 22.08 8.53 1.38
CA LYS A 513 22.88 7.38 0.96
C LYS A 513 23.22 7.45 -0.54
N ALA A 514 22.22 7.65 -1.39
CA ALA A 514 22.41 7.73 -2.84
C ALA A 514 23.33 8.91 -3.21
N SER A 515 23.09 10.09 -2.63
CA SER A 515 23.93 11.27 -2.90
C SER A 515 25.37 11.05 -2.44
N ALA A 516 25.58 10.44 -1.27
CA ALA A 516 26.93 10.22 -0.73
C ALA A 516 27.74 9.21 -1.57
N VAL A 517 27.11 8.16 -2.08
CA VAL A 517 27.76 7.20 -2.99
C VAL A 517 28.14 7.89 -4.30
N ALA A 518 27.19 8.56 -4.95
CA ALA A 518 27.43 9.26 -6.21
C ALA A 518 28.47 10.40 -6.06
N GLY A 519 28.41 11.16 -4.97
CA GLY A 519 29.38 12.21 -4.65
C GLY A 519 30.80 11.69 -4.49
N ARG A 520 30.99 10.63 -3.69
CA ARG A 520 32.31 9.98 -3.53
C ARG A 520 32.84 9.44 -4.85
N GLU A 521 31.99 8.77 -5.61
CA GLU A 521 32.38 8.17 -6.88
C GLU A 521 32.79 9.19 -7.93
N THR A 522 32.15 10.37 -7.94
CA THR A 522 32.41 11.45 -8.91
C THR A 522 33.43 12.48 -8.44
N GLY A 523 33.84 12.42 -7.17
CA GLY A 523 34.68 13.44 -6.54
C GLY A 523 34.04 14.82 -6.54
N SER A 524 32.71 14.87 -6.32
CA SER A 524 31.89 16.09 -6.35
C SER A 524 31.27 16.35 -4.99
N GLU A 525 30.95 17.61 -4.71
CA GLU A 525 30.15 17.96 -3.54
C GLU A 525 28.80 17.27 -3.62
N SER A 526 28.31 16.75 -2.49
CA SER A 526 27.04 16.04 -2.46
C SER A 526 26.25 16.26 -1.20
N SER A 527 24.93 16.27 -1.33
CA SER A 527 23.98 16.35 -0.23
C SER A 527 22.68 15.65 -0.61
N SER A 528 21.80 15.37 0.36
CA SER A 528 20.42 15.08 -0.03
C SER A 528 19.79 16.32 -0.67
N LEU A 529 18.81 16.13 -1.57
CA LEU A 529 18.06 17.23 -2.18
C LEU A 529 17.40 18.12 -1.10
N HIS A 530 16.72 17.51 -0.14
CA HIS A 530 16.09 18.23 0.97
C HIS A 530 17.10 19.06 1.77
N GLN A 531 18.32 18.57 1.98
CA GLN A 531 19.36 19.35 2.66
C GLN A 531 19.78 20.57 1.83
N LEU A 532 19.94 20.43 0.51
CA LEU A 532 20.23 21.57 -0.36
C LEU A 532 19.08 22.59 -0.29
N LEU A 533 17.83 22.15 -0.42
CA LEU A 533 16.67 23.04 -0.34
C LEU A 533 16.60 23.77 1.01
N TYR A 534 16.82 23.03 2.11
CA TYR A 534 16.88 23.59 3.46
C TYR A 534 17.96 24.66 3.60
N ASP A 535 19.15 24.39 3.07
CA ASP A 535 20.27 25.34 3.06
C ASP A 535 19.94 26.59 2.24
N TYR A 536 19.07 26.50 1.23
CA TYR A 536 18.59 27.64 0.43
C TYR A 536 17.31 28.30 0.97
N GLY A 537 16.96 28.03 2.24
CA GLY A 537 15.89 28.68 2.98
C GLY A 537 14.55 27.96 2.94
N TRP A 538 14.40 26.87 2.18
CA TRP A 538 13.13 26.14 2.12
C TRP A 538 12.83 25.42 3.44
N ARG A 539 11.58 25.50 3.89
CA ARG A 539 11.03 24.83 5.05
C ARG A 539 9.71 24.18 4.66
N TRP A 540 9.42 23.04 5.26
CA TRP A 540 8.17 22.31 5.05
C TRP A 540 7.62 21.88 6.40
N ILE A 541 6.41 22.34 6.72
CA ILE A 541 5.77 22.12 8.02
C ILE A 541 4.38 21.55 7.77
N SER A 542 3.94 20.63 8.62
CA SER A 542 2.57 20.12 8.53
C SER A 542 1.61 21.15 9.12
N ASN A 543 0.59 21.54 8.35
CA ASN A 543 -0.47 22.41 8.84
C ASN A 543 -1.52 21.62 9.66
N PRO A 544 -2.49 22.27 10.33
CA PRO A 544 -3.50 21.58 11.13
C PRO A 544 -4.34 20.55 10.37
N ALA A 545 -4.45 20.69 9.04
CA ALA A 545 -5.15 19.73 8.18
C ALA A 545 -4.28 18.52 7.80
N GLY A 546 -3.00 18.53 8.17
CA GLY A 546 -2.03 17.49 7.83
C GLY A 546 -1.32 17.68 6.48
N ALA A 547 -1.63 18.76 5.74
CA ALA A 547 -0.94 19.07 4.49
C ALA A 547 0.48 19.57 4.79
N THR A 548 1.45 19.22 3.93
CA THR A 548 2.81 19.76 4.02
C THR A 548 2.86 21.10 3.31
N GLU A 549 3.05 22.19 4.05
CA GLU A 549 3.20 23.54 3.50
C GLU A 549 4.68 23.88 3.31
N TRP A 550 5.04 24.21 2.07
CA TRP A 550 6.39 24.64 1.70
C TRP A 550 6.50 26.16 1.70
N SER A 551 7.49 26.68 2.40
CA SER A 551 7.82 28.11 2.46
C SER A 551 9.31 28.32 2.28
N CYS A 552 9.73 29.51 1.86
CA CYS A 552 11.14 29.82 1.62
C CYS A 552 11.52 31.07 2.42
N LEU A 553 12.47 30.92 3.33
CA LEU A 553 12.97 32.00 4.17
C LEU A 553 13.92 32.91 3.39
N THR A 554 13.81 34.21 3.66
CA THR A 554 14.81 35.21 3.24
C THR A 554 15.89 35.39 4.31
N ILE A 555 17.09 35.83 3.92
CA ILE A 555 18.19 36.00 4.87
C ILE A 555 17.79 37.02 5.94
N GLY A 556 17.92 36.62 7.21
CA GLY A 556 17.52 37.40 8.37
C GLY A 556 16.15 37.05 8.95
N GLU A 557 15.29 36.33 8.21
CA GLU A 557 14.04 35.82 8.76
C GLU A 557 14.28 34.74 9.81
N LEU A 558 13.43 34.71 10.83
CA LEU A 558 13.49 33.71 11.88
C LEU A 558 12.99 32.37 11.34
N ASP A 559 13.80 31.33 11.51
CA ASP A 559 13.41 29.98 11.22
C ASP A 559 12.40 29.50 12.28
N PRO A 560 11.16 29.15 11.89
CA PRO A 560 10.12 28.75 12.84
C PRO A 560 10.47 27.49 13.64
N SER A 561 11.39 26.66 13.13
CA SER A 561 11.81 25.43 13.81
C SER A 561 12.93 25.63 14.82
N THR A 562 13.81 26.60 14.60
CA THR A 562 14.99 26.83 15.47
C THR A 562 14.94 28.14 16.26
N GLY A 563 14.07 29.08 15.88
CA GLY A 563 14.01 30.44 16.42
C GLY A 563 15.21 31.31 16.06
N MET A 564 16.12 30.82 15.22
CA MET A 564 17.34 31.53 14.82
C MET A 564 17.17 32.19 13.45
N PRO A 565 17.82 33.34 13.20
CA PRO A 565 17.78 33.97 11.89
C PRO A 565 18.48 33.09 10.85
N TYR A 566 17.84 32.91 9.69
CA TYR A 566 18.45 32.21 8.57
C TYR A 566 19.57 33.05 7.95
N VAL A 567 20.78 32.48 7.88
CA VAL A 567 22.02 33.18 7.48
C VAL A 567 22.43 32.95 6.02
N GLY A 568 21.66 32.19 5.25
CA GLY A 568 22.02 31.79 3.89
C GLY A 568 22.57 30.37 3.79
N PRO A 569 22.88 29.90 2.56
CA PRO A 569 23.34 28.55 2.31
C PRO A 569 24.77 28.32 2.75
N ARG A 570 25.05 27.10 3.22
CA ARG A 570 26.42 26.65 3.56
C ARG A 570 27.25 26.37 2.31
N ILE A 571 26.61 25.82 1.28
CA ILE A 571 27.23 25.56 -0.02
C ILE A 571 26.77 26.64 -1.01
N GLY A 572 27.71 27.50 -1.41
CA GLY A 572 27.46 28.55 -2.40
C GLY A 572 27.42 27.96 -3.81
N VAL A 573 26.26 28.06 -4.47
CA VAL A 573 26.08 27.70 -5.88
C VAL A 573 26.30 28.94 -6.73
N ARG A 574 27.20 28.87 -7.71
CA ARG A 574 27.52 29.98 -8.61
C ARG A 574 26.73 29.89 -9.92
N PRO A 575 26.53 31.01 -10.62
CA PRO A 575 25.98 30.98 -11.97
C PRO A 575 26.76 30.03 -12.89
N GLY A 576 26.04 29.16 -13.60
CA GLY A 576 26.61 28.16 -14.49
C GLY A 576 27.08 26.85 -13.82
N ASP A 577 27.12 26.76 -12.49
CA ASP A 577 27.33 25.48 -11.81
C ASP A 577 26.20 24.50 -12.14
N ARG A 578 26.50 23.19 -12.09
CA ARG A 578 25.56 22.13 -12.43
C ARG A 578 25.08 21.40 -11.20
N ILE A 579 23.79 21.54 -10.87
CA ILE A 579 23.12 20.69 -9.90
C ILE A 579 22.65 19.42 -10.63
N VAL A 580 23.16 18.26 -10.24
CA VAL A 580 22.75 16.96 -10.76
C VAL A 580 21.84 16.31 -9.73
N VAL A 581 20.59 16.06 -10.09
CA VAL A 581 19.67 15.26 -9.28
C VAL A 581 19.78 13.81 -9.74
N ASP A 582 20.50 12.99 -8.98
CA ASP A 582 20.59 11.55 -9.19
C ASP A 582 19.38 10.84 -8.57
N GLU A 583 19.01 9.68 -9.12
CA GLU A 583 17.74 8.97 -8.83
C GLU A 583 16.50 9.88 -8.99
N ALA A 584 16.51 10.73 -10.02
CA ALA A 584 15.46 11.70 -10.34
C ALA A 584 14.05 11.09 -10.53
N GLY A 585 13.94 9.78 -10.75
CA GLY A 585 12.66 9.08 -10.80
C GLY A 585 11.85 9.20 -9.50
N MET A 586 12.52 9.41 -8.35
CA MET A 586 11.87 9.67 -7.06
C MET A 586 11.75 11.16 -6.71
N LEU A 587 11.94 12.07 -7.66
CA LEU A 587 11.72 13.50 -7.44
C LEU A 587 10.21 13.79 -7.43
N ASP A 588 9.69 14.28 -6.31
CA ASP A 588 8.31 14.78 -6.22
C ASP A 588 8.17 16.21 -6.76
N LEU A 589 6.92 16.61 -7.02
CA LEU A 589 6.62 17.92 -7.60
C LEU A 589 6.97 19.11 -6.69
N GLU A 590 6.87 18.97 -5.36
CA GLU A 590 7.17 20.07 -4.42
C GLU A 590 8.66 20.34 -4.36
N ALA A 591 9.46 19.28 -4.18
CA ALA A 591 10.90 19.36 -4.21
C ALA A 591 11.42 19.84 -5.57
N ALA A 592 10.76 19.46 -6.67
CA ALA A 592 11.07 19.98 -8.01
C ALA A 592 10.78 21.48 -8.12
N ASN A 593 9.64 21.96 -7.60
CA ASN A 593 9.29 23.37 -7.59
C ASN A 593 10.30 24.21 -6.79
N ALA A 594 10.69 23.72 -5.61
CA ALA A 594 11.70 24.36 -4.76
C ALA A 594 13.09 24.34 -5.41
N LEU A 595 13.46 23.25 -6.10
CA LEU A 595 14.72 23.17 -6.85
C LEU A 595 14.76 24.17 -8.01
N LEU A 596 13.68 24.28 -8.78
CA LEU A 596 13.58 25.24 -9.89
C LEU A 596 13.72 26.69 -9.40
N ASP A 597 13.19 27.00 -8.21
CA ASP A 597 13.41 28.29 -7.55
C ASP A 597 14.89 28.53 -7.21
N VAL A 598 15.59 27.55 -6.63
CA VAL A 598 17.03 27.65 -6.34
C VAL A 598 17.83 27.86 -7.63
N VAL A 599 17.52 27.11 -8.68
CA VAL A 599 18.15 27.22 -10.01
C VAL A 599 17.92 28.61 -10.61
N ALA A 600 16.70 29.16 -10.47
CA ALA A 600 16.37 30.50 -10.94
C ALA A 600 17.14 31.59 -10.17
N ARG A 601 17.19 31.52 -8.83
CA ARG A 601 17.87 32.52 -7.98
C ARG A 601 19.39 32.54 -8.14
N THR A 602 20.00 31.37 -8.34
CA THR A 602 21.47 31.22 -8.40
C THR A 602 22.05 31.36 -9.80
N GLY A 603 21.23 31.23 -10.85
CA GLY A 603 21.70 31.15 -12.23
C GLY A 603 22.40 29.83 -12.56
N ALA A 604 22.24 28.80 -11.72
CA ALA A 604 22.74 27.46 -11.98
C ALA A 604 22.00 26.78 -13.14
N CYS A 605 22.54 25.64 -13.58
CA CYS A 605 21.90 24.68 -14.47
C CYS A 605 21.52 23.42 -13.68
N VAL A 606 20.48 22.70 -14.13
CA VAL A 606 20.03 21.44 -13.54
C VAL A 606 20.08 20.30 -14.54
N ALA A 607 20.58 19.15 -14.08
CA ALA A 607 20.48 17.87 -14.79
C ALA A 607 19.71 16.86 -13.94
N LEU A 608 18.63 16.30 -14.47
CA LEU A 608 17.95 15.17 -13.85
C LEU A 608 18.50 13.88 -14.43
N VAL A 609 18.95 12.98 -13.57
CA VAL A 609 19.52 11.69 -13.94
C VAL A 609 18.78 10.61 -13.18
N GLY A 610 18.13 9.69 -13.89
CA GLY A 610 17.29 8.69 -13.24
C GLY A 610 16.61 7.75 -14.21
N ASP A 611 15.54 7.11 -13.76
CA ASP A 611 14.69 6.28 -14.60
C ASP A 611 13.22 6.48 -14.20
N GLN A 612 12.42 7.07 -15.08
CA GLN A 612 11.00 7.31 -14.85
C GLN A 612 10.16 6.02 -14.79
N HIS A 613 10.78 4.89 -15.11
CA HIS A 613 10.19 3.55 -15.08
C HIS A 613 10.52 2.76 -13.79
N GLN A 614 11.24 3.37 -12.84
CA GLN A 614 11.45 2.83 -11.50
C GLN A 614 10.36 3.32 -10.52
N ALA A 615 10.56 3.13 -9.21
CA ALA A 615 9.60 3.53 -8.20
C ALA A 615 9.33 5.04 -8.25
N LEU A 616 8.05 5.40 -8.18
CA LEU A 616 7.58 6.78 -8.11
C LEU A 616 7.97 7.42 -6.77
N PRO A 617 7.99 8.76 -6.65
CA PRO A 617 8.15 9.41 -5.35
C PRO A 617 7.05 9.03 -4.36
N VAL A 618 7.33 9.24 -3.07
CA VAL A 618 6.33 9.10 -1.98
C VAL A 618 5.28 10.23 -2.02
N GLY A 619 5.59 11.36 -2.66
CA GLY A 619 4.65 12.45 -2.98
C GLY A 619 4.10 12.39 -4.41
N HIS A 620 3.54 13.49 -4.90
CA HIS A 620 3.03 13.54 -6.28
C HIS A 620 4.15 13.38 -7.30
N SER A 621 3.94 12.42 -8.18
CA SER A 621 4.87 12.07 -9.25
C SER A 621 4.70 12.95 -10.48
N GLY A 622 5.60 12.79 -11.46
CA GLY A 622 5.53 13.47 -12.75
C GLY A 622 6.60 14.54 -12.96
N ALA A 623 7.38 14.91 -11.94
CA ALA A 623 8.46 15.88 -12.10
C ALA A 623 9.46 15.45 -13.18
N MET A 624 10.02 14.24 -13.10
CA MET A 624 10.99 13.76 -14.10
C MET A 624 10.38 13.70 -15.51
N ALA A 625 9.14 13.23 -15.66
CA ALA A 625 8.45 13.17 -16.96
C ALA A 625 8.18 14.58 -17.54
N LEU A 626 7.84 15.55 -16.67
CA LEU A 626 7.65 16.94 -17.04
C LEU A 626 8.94 17.57 -17.54
N PHE A 627 10.05 17.35 -16.82
CA PHE A 627 11.36 17.78 -17.24
C PHE A 627 11.82 17.07 -18.51
N TRP A 628 11.57 15.76 -18.65
CA TRP A 628 11.86 15.03 -19.87
C TRP A 628 11.23 15.73 -21.07
N ARG A 629 9.94 16.05 -21.03
CA ARG A 629 9.25 16.71 -22.15
C ARG A 629 9.71 18.14 -22.44
N ARG A 630 10.17 18.87 -21.43
CA ARG A 630 10.47 20.32 -21.52
C ARG A 630 11.96 20.64 -21.51
N ALA A 631 12.83 19.68 -21.23
CA ALA A 631 14.28 19.88 -21.24
C ALA A 631 14.76 20.18 -22.65
N THR A 632 15.79 21.02 -22.75
CA THR A 632 16.42 21.34 -24.03
C THR A 632 17.19 20.16 -24.60
N ARG A 633 17.65 19.25 -23.72
CA ARG A 633 18.29 17.99 -24.10
C ARG A 633 17.75 16.82 -23.30
N GLN A 634 17.49 15.74 -24.02
CA GLN A 634 17.00 14.46 -23.51
C GLN A 634 17.95 13.38 -24.04
N VAL A 635 18.54 12.60 -23.15
CA VAL A 635 19.39 11.46 -23.53
C VAL A 635 18.85 10.21 -22.87
N GLU A 636 18.67 9.14 -23.65
CA GLU A 636 18.25 7.84 -23.13
C GLU A 636 19.41 6.84 -23.18
N LEU A 637 19.73 6.26 -22.02
CA LEU A 637 20.75 5.22 -21.88
C LEU A 637 20.08 3.84 -21.89
N LEU A 638 20.28 3.10 -22.98
CA LEU A 638 19.69 1.76 -23.18
C LEU A 638 20.72 0.62 -23.05
N THR A 639 22.01 0.90 -23.19
CA THR A 639 23.07 -0.11 -23.06
C THR A 639 23.30 -0.48 -21.60
N ILE A 640 23.00 -1.72 -21.22
CA ILE A 640 23.16 -2.22 -19.85
C ILE A 640 24.54 -2.88 -19.67
N HIS A 641 25.27 -2.45 -18.65
CA HIS A 641 26.62 -2.95 -18.31
C HIS A 641 26.64 -3.80 -17.03
N ARG A 642 25.52 -3.89 -16.30
CA ARG A 642 25.45 -4.58 -14.99
C ARG A 642 25.44 -6.10 -15.13
N PHE A 643 24.75 -6.62 -16.13
CA PHE A 643 24.48 -8.05 -16.25
C PHE A 643 25.54 -8.72 -17.11
N LYS A 644 25.96 -9.92 -16.70
CA LYS A 644 26.87 -10.75 -17.50
C LYS A 644 26.16 -11.42 -18.67
N ASP A 645 24.87 -11.70 -18.53
CA ASP A 645 24.03 -12.31 -19.56
C ASP A 645 23.37 -11.23 -20.45
N PRO A 646 23.72 -11.15 -21.75
CA PRO A 646 23.09 -10.24 -22.68
C PRO A 646 21.60 -10.54 -22.93
N ALA A 647 21.17 -11.81 -22.81
CA ALA A 647 19.77 -12.18 -22.97
C ALA A 647 18.93 -11.57 -21.85
N TRP A 648 19.37 -11.74 -20.59
CA TRP A 648 18.77 -11.06 -19.45
C TRP A 648 18.77 -9.53 -19.58
N ALA A 649 19.86 -8.93 -20.10
CA ALA A 649 19.89 -7.48 -20.33
C ALA A 649 18.76 -7.03 -21.27
N ASN A 650 18.58 -7.69 -22.40
CA ASN A 650 17.50 -7.39 -23.35
C ASN A 650 16.10 -7.66 -22.76
N LEU A 651 15.93 -8.78 -22.04
CA LEU A 651 14.67 -9.11 -21.38
C LEU A 651 14.31 -8.06 -20.31
N SER A 652 15.29 -7.57 -19.56
CA SER A 652 15.08 -6.53 -18.55
C SER A 652 14.64 -5.18 -19.14
N LEU A 653 15.05 -4.85 -20.37
CA LEU A 653 14.57 -3.65 -21.08
C LEU A 653 13.10 -3.79 -21.50
N ARG A 654 12.69 -4.98 -21.96
CA ARG A 654 11.28 -5.26 -22.28
C ARG A 654 10.41 -5.30 -21.02
N LEU A 655 10.95 -5.80 -19.91
CA LEU A 655 10.32 -5.72 -18.58
C LEU A 655 10.20 -4.27 -18.08
N ARG A 656 11.17 -3.39 -18.39
CA ARG A 656 11.15 -1.97 -18.00
C ARG A 656 9.91 -1.25 -18.53
N GLN A 657 9.54 -1.50 -19.78
CA GLN A 657 8.36 -0.92 -20.40
C GLN A 657 7.96 -1.74 -21.64
N PRO A 658 7.01 -2.67 -21.53
CA PRO A 658 6.47 -3.34 -22.70
C PRO A 658 5.71 -2.34 -23.57
N ASP A 659 5.87 -2.43 -24.89
CA ASP A 659 5.20 -1.52 -25.84
C ASP A 659 3.68 -1.69 -25.85
N ASP A 660 3.22 -2.94 -25.73
CA ASP A 660 1.80 -3.29 -25.70
C ASP A 660 1.52 -4.57 -24.89
N LEU A 661 0.25 -4.97 -24.82
CA LEU A 661 -0.18 -6.19 -24.11
C LEU A 661 0.34 -7.48 -24.74
N LYS A 662 0.60 -7.49 -26.05
CA LYS A 662 1.14 -8.66 -26.74
C LYS A 662 2.61 -8.84 -26.34
N GLU A 663 3.36 -7.74 -26.30
CA GLU A 663 4.77 -7.73 -25.90
C GLU A 663 4.95 -8.02 -24.41
N ALA A 664 4.06 -7.52 -23.56
CA ALA A 664 3.99 -7.95 -22.15
C ALA A 664 3.74 -9.46 -22.06
N GLY A 665 2.88 -10.01 -22.93
CA GLY A 665 2.64 -11.44 -23.05
C GLY A 665 3.90 -12.23 -23.37
N HIS A 666 4.63 -11.83 -24.42
CA HIS A 666 5.88 -12.48 -24.80
C HIS A 666 6.95 -12.37 -23.70
N THR A 667 7.05 -11.21 -23.06
CA THR A 667 7.99 -10.98 -21.95
C THR A 667 7.68 -11.92 -20.78
N ALA A 668 6.40 -12.11 -20.45
CA ALA A 668 5.98 -13.06 -19.41
C ALA A 668 6.31 -14.51 -19.79
N ASP A 669 6.05 -14.91 -21.04
CA ASP A 669 6.40 -16.25 -21.53
C ASP A 669 7.92 -16.51 -21.44
N GLU A 670 8.73 -15.52 -21.82
CA GLU A 670 10.18 -15.63 -21.75
C GLU A 670 10.71 -15.70 -20.32
N LEU A 671 10.17 -14.89 -19.39
CA LEU A 671 10.52 -14.96 -17.97
C LEU A 671 10.26 -16.34 -17.37
N ILE A 672 9.15 -16.99 -17.75
CA ILE A 672 8.81 -18.35 -17.29
C ILE A 672 9.80 -19.35 -17.91
N ASN A 673 9.95 -19.33 -19.23
CA ASN A 673 10.75 -20.31 -19.97
C ASN A 673 12.26 -20.26 -19.66
N THR A 674 12.75 -19.10 -19.22
CA THR A 674 14.16 -18.90 -18.86
C THR A 674 14.45 -19.08 -17.37
N GLY A 675 13.46 -19.50 -16.58
CA GLY A 675 13.65 -19.81 -15.16
C GLY A 675 13.74 -18.59 -14.23
N HIS A 676 13.27 -17.42 -14.68
CA HIS A 676 13.18 -16.22 -13.84
C HIS A 676 11.92 -16.17 -12.97
N VAL A 677 11.05 -17.19 -13.06
CA VAL A 677 9.80 -17.27 -12.31
C VAL A 677 9.79 -18.49 -11.39
N VAL A 678 9.51 -18.25 -10.11
CA VAL A 678 9.24 -19.30 -9.13
C VAL A 678 7.72 -19.42 -8.98
N LEU A 679 7.16 -20.51 -9.49
CA LEU A 679 5.74 -20.81 -9.34
C LEU A 679 5.45 -21.29 -7.92
N SER A 680 4.40 -20.74 -7.34
CA SER A 680 3.96 -21.01 -5.99
C SER A 680 2.46 -21.33 -5.98
N ASN A 681 2.07 -22.35 -5.23
CA ASN A 681 0.66 -22.77 -5.13
C ASN A 681 -0.13 -21.94 -4.11
N SER A 682 0.56 -21.19 -3.24
CA SER A 682 -0.08 -20.41 -2.18
C SER A 682 0.77 -19.22 -1.71
N GLN A 683 0.17 -18.29 -0.99
CA GLN A 683 0.92 -17.17 -0.37
C GLN A 683 1.98 -17.66 0.62
N THR A 684 1.71 -18.77 1.30
CA THR A 684 2.65 -19.40 2.23
C THR A 684 3.86 -19.97 1.48
N ASP A 685 3.63 -20.73 0.41
CA ASP A 685 4.73 -21.28 -0.39
C ASP A 685 5.58 -20.16 -1.01
N ALA A 686 4.95 -19.03 -1.36
CA ALA A 686 5.68 -17.85 -1.84
C ALA A 686 6.55 -17.22 -0.74
N HIS A 687 6.02 -17.09 0.48
CA HIS A 687 6.77 -16.61 1.64
C HIS A 687 7.97 -17.52 1.97
N ASP A 688 7.75 -18.84 1.96
CA ASP A 688 8.82 -19.82 2.16
C ASP A 688 9.90 -19.75 1.08
N ALA A 689 9.53 -19.49 -0.17
CA ALA A 689 10.50 -19.29 -1.26
C ALA A 689 11.40 -18.07 -1.01
N LEU A 690 10.83 -16.95 -0.52
CA LEU A 690 11.61 -15.76 -0.15
C LEU A 690 12.59 -16.06 1.00
N VAL A 691 12.12 -16.75 2.05
CA VAL A 691 12.96 -17.16 3.18
C VAL A 691 14.08 -18.10 2.71
N SER A 692 13.75 -19.10 1.89
CA SER A 692 14.71 -20.09 1.41
C SER A 692 15.79 -19.46 0.53
N ALA A 693 15.43 -18.51 -0.33
CA ALA A 693 16.37 -17.77 -1.16
C ALA A 693 17.44 -17.03 -0.33
N TRP A 694 17.07 -16.53 0.87
CA TRP A 694 18.04 -15.93 1.79
C TRP A 694 19.10 -16.94 2.26
N PHE A 695 18.68 -18.12 2.69
CA PHE A 695 19.58 -19.18 3.17
C PHE A 695 20.44 -19.75 2.05
N GLU A 696 19.91 -19.86 0.83
CA GLU A 696 20.69 -20.25 -0.35
C GLU A 696 21.79 -19.24 -0.65
N ALA A 697 21.46 -17.94 -0.68
CA ALA A 697 22.44 -16.88 -0.89
C ALA A 697 23.50 -16.87 0.22
N SER A 698 23.09 -17.01 1.48
CA SER A 698 23.99 -17.07 2.64
C SER A 698 24.97 -18.24 2.56
N ARG A 699 24.47 -19.45 2.21
CA ARG A 699 25.31 -20.65 2.01
C ARG A 699 26.36 -20.46 0.92
N GLU A 700 26.03 -19.70 -0.12
CA GLU A 700 26.93 -19.37 -1.22
C GLU A 700 27.78 -18.12 -0.99
N ARG A 701 27.64 -17.47 0.19
CA ARG A 701 28.31 -16.21 0.54
C ARG A 701 28.03 -15.09 -0.46
N GLN A 702 26.81 -15.07 -0.98
CA GLN A 702 26.31 -14.09 -1.92
C GLN A 702 25.35 -13.13 -1.21
N SER A 703 25.39 -11.87 -1.63
CA SER A 703 24.42 -10.86 -1.22
C SER A 703 23.09 -11.07 -1.93
N ILE A 704 21.97 -10.84 -1.23
CA ILE A 704 20.63 -10.99 -1.80
C ILE A 704 19.74 -9.80 -1.43
N ALA A 705 18.97 -9.32 -2.41
CA ALA A 705 17.87 -8.39 -2.21
C ALA A 705 16.55 -9.18 -2.20
N ILE A 706 15.78 -9.07 -1.12
CA ILE A 706 14.45 -9.68 -1.01
C ILE A 706 13.42 -8.55 -1.00
N VAL A 707 12.62 -8.49 -2.06
CA VAL A 707 11.68 -7.39 -2.29
C VAL A 707 10.25 -7.85 -2.07
N SER A 708 9.52 -7.18 -1.19
CA SER A 708 8.11 -7.46 -0.89
C SER A 708 7.21 -6.29 -1.28
N ALA A 709 5.91 -6.55 -1.47
CA ALA A 709 4.95 -5.53 -1.86
C ALA A 709 4.62 -4.57 -0.72
N THR A 710 4.61 -5.08 0.52
CA THR A 710 4.21 -4.32 1.71
C THR A 710 5.26 -4.37 2.82
N HIS A 711 5.24 -3.36 3.70
CA HIS A 711 6.07 -3.36 4.91
C HIS A 711 5.73 -4.54 5.83
N ALA A 712 4.46 -4.91 5.94
CA ALA A 712 4.03 -6.03 6.77
C ALA A 712 4.57 -7.37 6.26
N GLU A 713 4.57 -7.57 4.94
CA GLU A 713 5.15 -8.77 4.31
C GLU A 713 6.68 -8.81 4.49
N ALA A 714 7.38 -7.70 4.21
CA ALA A 714 8.83 -7.61 4.41
C ALA A 714 9.24 -7.91 5.87
N GLN A 715 8.46 -7.39 6.82
CA GLN A 715 8.64 -7.64 8.24
C GLN A 715 8.44 -9.13 8.58
N SER A 716 7.35 -9.73 8.10
CA SER A 716 7.04 -11.14 8.30
C SER A 716 8.14 -12.06 7.75
N VAL A 717 8.65 -11.78 6.54
CA VAL A 717 9.76 -12.53 5.94
C VAL A 717 11.03 -12.35 6.78
N SER A 718 11.32 -11.13 7.25
CA SER A 718 12.50 -10.85 8.08
C SER A 718 12.46 -11.57 9.43
N GLU A 719 11.30 -11.61 10.07
CA GLU A 719 11.09 -12.33 11.33
C GLU A 719 11.22 -13.85 11.14
N ALA A 720 10.72 -14.40 10.03
CA ALA A 720 10.88 -15.83 9.73
C ALA A 720 12.35 -16.21 9.46
N ILE A 721 13.11 -15.35 8.77
CA ILE A 721 14.55 -15.53 8.59
C ILE A 721 15.26 -15.52 9.94
N GLN A 722 15.00 -14.52 10.79
CA GLN A 722 15.58 -14.44 12.14
C GLN A 722 15.26 -15.69 12.97
N ALA A 723 14.00 -16.11 13.02
CA ALA A 723 13.57 -17.28 13.78
C ALA A 723 14.32 -18.54 13.38
N ARG A 724 14.52 -18.75 12.07
CA ARG A 724 15.31 -19.88 11.57
C ARG A 724 16.81 -19.73 11.87
N ARG A 725 17.37 -18.51 11.81
CA ARG A 725 18.77 -18.28 12.21
C ARG A 725 19.01 -18.55 13.71
N ILE A 726 18.04 -18.21 14.56
CA ILE A 726 18.09 -18.53 16.00
C ILE A 726 18.08 -20.04 16.21
N SER A 727 17.20 -20.78 15.52
CA SER A 727 17.08 -22.23 15.71
C SER A 727 18.34 -23.00 15.29
N VAL A 728 19.10 -22.48 14.33
CA VAL A 728 20.39 -23.07 13.92
C VAL A 728 21.61 -22.48 14.67
N GLY A 729 21.41 -21.54 15.59
CA GLY A 729 22.47 -20.94 16.40
C GLY A 729 23.36 -19.92 15.66
N GLU A 730 22.90 -19.36 14.53
CA GLU A 730 23.62 -18.34 13.75
C GLU A 730 23.47 -16.91 14.31
N VAL A 731 22.60 -16.74 15.31
CA VAL A 731 22.30 -15.48 15.99
C VAL A 731 22.50 -15.68 17.49
N ASP A 732 23.26 -14.78 18.12
CA ASP A 732 23.52 -14.84 19.54
C ASP A 732 22.37 -14.17 20.32
N THR A 733 21.61 -15.01 21.04
CA THR A 733 20.43 -14.62 21.80
C THR A 733 20.72 -14.27 23.25
N SER A 734 22.00 -14.24 23.67
CA SER A 734 22.40 -13.90 25.03
C SER A 734 22.10 -12.44 25.41
N ALA A 735 22.06 -11.55 24.41
CA ALA A 735 21.70 -10.15 24.58
C ALA A 735 20.74 -9.73 23.46
N ALA A 736 19.72 -8.93 23.84
CA ALA A 736 18.69 -8.45 22.92
C ALA A 736 18.44 -6.96 23.12
N VAL A 737 18.08 -6.27 22.05
CA VAL A 737 17.53 -4.92 22.08
C VAL A 737 16.12 -4.92 21.48
N SER A 738 15.26 -4.04 22.01
CA SER A 738 13.96 -3.78 21.41
C SER A 738 14.12 -2.80 20.26
N GLY A 739 13.79 -3.22 19.05
CA GLY A 739 13.62 -2.37 17.87
C GLY A 739 12.23 -1.74 17.79
N GLN A 740 11.95 -1.08 16.68
CA GLN A 740 10.67 -0.47 16.34
C GLN A 740 9.49 -1.41 16.59
N ALA A 741 8.42 -0.84 17.15
CA ALA A 741 7.24 -1.55 17.63
C ALA A 741 7.52 -2.59 18.73
N GLY A 742 8.77 -2.76 19.20
CA GLY A 742 9.23 -3.74 20.20
C GLY A 742 9.85 -5.01 19.60
N GLN A 743 10.35 -4.94 18.36
CA GLN A 743 10.93 -6.10 17.67
C GLN A 743 12.14 -6.64 18.44
N ALA A 744 12.27 -7.94 18.65
CA ALA A 744 13.46 -8.46 19.30
C ALA A 744 14.59 -8.49 18.27
N ILE A 745 15.71 -7.85 18.58
CA ILE A 745 16.90 -7.77 17.72
C ILE A 745 18.09 -8.27 18.54
N PHE A 746 18.88 -9.15 17.94
CA PHE A 746 19.95 -9.90 18.57
C PHE A 746 21.29 -9.64 17.89
N VAL A 747 22.38 -10.07 18.52
CA VAL A 747 23.72 -9.97 17.93
C VAL A 747 23.82 -10.89 16.70
N GLY A 748 24.29 -10.33 15.59
CA GLY A 748 24.35 -10.99 14.28
C GLY A 748 23.15 -10.71 13.37
N ASP A 749 22.13 -9.99 13.84
CA ASP A 749 20.99 -9.60 13.00
C ASP A 749 21.35 -8.52 11.97
N VAL A 750 20.70 -8.59 10.81
CA VAL A 750 20.71 -7.53 9.79
C VAL A 750 19.56 -6.56 10.09
N VAL A 751 19.88 -5.29 10.28
CA VAL A 751 18.94 -4.24 10.69
C VAL A 751 19.07 -3.00 9.81
N GLN A 752 18.04 -2.15 9.80
CA GLN A 752 18.02 -0.88 9.09
C GLN A 752 17.60 0.26 10.03
N THR A 753 18.31 1.38 9.93
CA THR A 753 17.97 2.63 10.61
C THR A 753 16.91 3.41 9.83
N ARG A 754 15.91 3.98 10.50
CA ARG A 754 14.72 4.59 9.89
C ARG A 754 14.60 6.10 10.06
N ARG A 755 15.57 6.71 10.73
CA ARG A 755 15.69 8.15 10.89
C ARG A 755 17.15 8.56 10.67
N ASN A 756 17.37 9.80 10.26
CA ASN A 756 18.72 10.36 10.30
C ASN A 756 18.98 10.85 11.71
N ASP A 757 20.16 10.56 12.26
CA ASP A 757 20.64 11.16 13.50
C ASP A 757 22.10 11.58 13.30
N SER A 758 22.38 12.87 13.44
CA SER A 758 23.73 13.41 13.25
C SER A 758 24.65 13.17 14.44
N THR A 759 24.10 12.96 15.64
CA THR A 759 24.89 12.72 16.86
C THR A 759 25.41 11.29 16.90
N MET A 760 24.57 10.33 16.47
CA MET A 760 24.92 8.92 16.36
C MET A 760 25.52 8.56 14.99
N ASP A 761 25.61 9.54 14.08
CA ASP A 761 26.04 9.41 12.68
C ASP A 761 25.41 8.23 11.93
N VAL A 762 24.09 8.08 12.07
CA VAL A 762 23.29 7.08 11.35
C VAL A 762 22.39 7.74 10.33
N GLN A 763 22.21 7.07 9.19
CA GLN A 763 21.38 7.56 8.09
C GLN A 763 20.13 6.70 7.93
N ASN A 764 19.02 7.33 7.56
CA ASN A 764 17.79 6.64 7.21
C ASN A 764 18.04 5.73 5.99
N ARG A 765 17.51 4.50 6.05
CA ARG A 765 17.65 3.42 5.06
C ARG A 765 19.08 2.86 4.91
N GLN A 766 19.91 3.02 5.94
CA GLN A 766 21.21 2.35 5.99
C GLN A 766 21.07 0.98 6.66
N ASN A 767 21.63 -0.04 6.03
CA ASN A 767 21.63 -1.42 6.54
C ASN A 767 22.89 -1.67 7.35
N TRP A 768 22.74 -2.40 8.44
CA TRP A 768 23.78 -2.70 9.42
C TRP A 768 23.67 -4.15 9.87
N THR A 769 24.77 -4.68 10.42
CA THR A 769 24.77 -5.90 11.21
C THR A 769 25.01 -5.55 12.66
N VAL A 770 24.19 -6.08 13.58
CA VAL A 770 24.38 -5.89 15.02
C VAL A 770 25.61 -6.65 15.47
N LYS A 771 26.61 -5.93 15.99
CA LYS A 771 27.87 -6.51 16.46
C LYS A 771 27.88 -6.82 17.94
N ASN A 772 27.24 -5.96 18.74
CA ASN A 772 27.20 -6.13 20.18
C ASN A 772 26.02 -5.35 20.77
N VAL A 773 25.46 -5.85 21.87
CA VAL A 773 24.43 -5.16 22.65
C VAL A 773 24.94 -5.05 24.08
N THR A 774 25.04 -3.81 24.58
CA THR A 774 25.47 -3.50 25.95
C THR A 774 24.31 -2.87 26.73
N ALA A 775 24.50 -2.67 28.04
CA ALA A 775 23.48 -2.02 28.86
C ALA A 775 23.16 -0.58 28.42
N GLN A 776 24.09 0.10 27.73
CA GLN A 776 23.93 1.50 27.33
C GLN A 776 23.70 1.68 25.82
N HIS A 777 24.31 0.84 24.98
CA HIS A 777 24.32 1.05 23.54
C HIS A 777 24.22 -0.25 22.73
N VAL A 778 23.77 -0.10 21.49
CA VAL A 778 23.83 -1.10 20.43
C VAL A 778 24.94 -0.71 19.45
N MET A 779 25.86 -1.63 19.19
CA MET A 779 26.94 -1.44 18.22
C MET A 779 26.54 -2.03 16.87
N LEU A 780 26.54 -1.19 15.84
CA LEU A 780 26.20 -1.51 14.46
C LEU A 780 27.46 -1.50 13.59
N ALA A 781 27.59 -2.44 12.67
CA ALA A 781 28.64 -2.44 11.64
C ALA A 781 28.02 -2.39 10.25
N SER A 782 28.59 -1.59 9.34
CA SER A 782 28.14 -1.56 7.95
C SER A 782 28.37 -2.91 7.27
N ALA A 783 27.44 -3.33 6.43
CA ALA A 783 27.55 -4.59 5.68
C ALA A 783 28.72 -4.58 4.68
N ASN A 784 29.07 -3.41 4.15
CA ASN A 784 30.09 -3.26 3.10
C ASN A 784 31.46 -2.84 3.65
N ASP A 785 31.51 -2.38 4.90
CA ASP A 785 32.75 -1.98 5.57
C ASP A 785 32.64 -2.29 7.07
N SER A 786 33.24 -3.40 7.49
CA SER A 786 33.21 -3.81 8.90
C SER A 786 33.95 -2.87 9.85
N THR A 787 34.71 -1.90 9.33
CA THR A 787 35.37 -0.86 10.13
C THR A 787 34.46 0.36 10.37
N ASP A 788 33.39 0.48 9.58
CA ASP A 788 32.37 1.52 9.74
C ASP A 788 31.39 1.12 10.86
N LEU A 789 31.77 1.46 12.09
CA LEU A 789 31.00 1.17 13.31
C LEU A 789 30.17 2.38 13.75
N ARG A 790 28.93 2.15 14.18
CA ARG A 790 28.08 3.16 14.82
C ARG A 790 27.56 2.66 16.15
N MET A 791 27.38 3.59 17.09
CA MET A 791 26.76 3.33 18.37
C MET A 791 25.46 4.11 18.43
N ILE A 792 24.36 3.39 18.67
CA ILE A 792 23.06 3.98 18.94
C ILE A 792 22.63 3.63 20.36
N ASP A 793 21.81 4.46 20.98
CA ASP A 793 21.19 4.14 22.26
C ASP A 793 19.95 3.24 22.09
N HIS A 794 19.44 2.74 23.22
CA HIS A 794 18.27 1.88 23.24
C HIS A 794 16.96 2.60 22.87
N GLU A 795 16.88 3.92 23.11
CA GLU A 795 15.70 4.71 22.76
C GLU A 795 15.57 4.86 21.24
N TYR A 796 16.67 5.22 20.59
CA TYR A 796 16.77 5.27 19.14
C TYR A 796 16.51 3.89 18.54
N ALA A 797 17.10 2.83 19.11
CA ALA A 797 16.82 1.47 18.66
C ALA A 797 15.32 1.12 18.73
N GLY A 798 14.69 1.37 19.88
CA GLY A 798 13.27 1.10 20.13
C GLY A 798 12.31 1.85 19.21
N THR A 799 12.74 2.97 18.63
CA THR A 799 11.87 3.85 17.83
C THR A 799 12.21 3.79 16.33
N HIS A 800 13.47 3.54 15.98
CA HIS A 800 14.02 3.80 14.64
C HIS A 800 14.92 2.68 14.10
N LEU A 801 14.98 1.50 14.73
CA LEU A 801 15.71 0.33 14.23
C LEU A 801 14.76 -0.85 13.98
N HIS A 802 14.87 -1.54 12.84
CA HIS A 802 14.14 -2.79 12.60
C HIS A 802 14.97 -3.82 11.82
N LEU A 803 14.56 -5.08 11.78
CA LEU A 803 15.17 -6.12 10.94
C LEU A 803 15.03 -5.78 9.46
N ALA A 804 16.08 -6.09 8.69
CA ALA A 804 16.20 -5.66 7.29
C ALA A 804 16.66 -6.79 6.35
N TYR A 805 16.25 -8.04 6.62
CA TYR A 805 16.51 -9.16 5.72
C TYR A 805 15.70 -9.06 4.42
N ALA A 806 14.48 -8.52 4.51
CA ALA A 806 13.62 -8.20 3.39
C ALA A 806 13.13 -6.75 3.50
N THR A 807 12.78 -6.15 2.36
CA THR A 807 12.36 -4.76 2.29
C THR A 807 11.37 -4.54 1.15
N THR A 808 10.66 -3.41 1.19
CA THR A 808 9.88 -2.92 0.04
C THR A 808 10.79 -2.43 -1.08
N VAL A 809 10.21 -2.26 -2.28
CA VAL A 809 10.85 -1.70 -3.49
C VAL A 809 11.69 -0.44 -3.21
N TYR A 810 11.14 0.49 -2.42
CA TYR A 810 11.79 1.75 -2.04
C TYR A 810 13.09 1.57 -1.26
N GLY A 811 13.25 0.47 -0.54
CA GLY A 811 14.43 0.22 0.29
C GLY A 811 15.60 -0.38 -0.49
N VAL A 812 15.34 -1.06 -1.62
CA VAL A 812 16.39 -1.64 -2.48
C VAL A 812 16.80 -0.74 -3.64
N GLN A 813 16.16 0.42 -3.81
CA GLN A 813 16.44 1.30 -4.92
C GLN A 813 17.90 1.82 -4.86
N GLY A 814 18.57 1.83 -6.01
CA GLY A 814 19.99 2.13 -6.12
C GLY A 814 20.93 1.01 -5.64
N GLU A 815 20.42 -0.06 -5.01
CA GLU A 815 21.25 -1.18 -4.55
C GLU A 815 21.63 -2.12 -5.70
N THR A 816 22.76 -2.81 -5.52
CA THR A 816 23.26 -3.86 -6.40
C THR A 816 23.73 -5.01 -5.53
N THR A 817 23.19 -6.21 -5.77
CA THR A 817 23.48 -7.45 -5.04
C THR A 817 23.86 -8.55 -6.03
N ASP A 818 24.30 -9.70 -5.55
CA ASP A 818 24.57 -10.87 -6.41
C ASP A 818 23.26 -11.49 -6.89
N ARG A 819 22.30 -11.63 -5.97
CA ARG A 819 20.96 -12.18 -6.21
C ARG A 819 19.85 -11.20 -5.89
N SER A 820 18.71 -11.36 -6.54
CA SER A 820 17.47 -10.68 -6.17
C SER A 820 16.26 -11.60 -6.33
N ILE A 821 15.32 -11.50 -5.40
CA ILE A 821 14.04 -12.19 -5.46
C ILE A 821 12.90 -11.24 -5.10
N VAL A 822 11.85 -11.26 -5.90
CA VAL A 822 10.68 -10.39 -5.75
C VAL A 822 9.47 -11.23 -5.36
N GLY A 823 8.83 -10.86 -4.26
CA GLY A 823 7.60 -11.47 -3.77
C GLY A 823 6.36 -11.08 -4.60
N PRO A 824 5.24 -11.78 -4.39
CA PRO A 824 3.99 -11.51 -5.10
C PRO A 824 3.39 -10.15 -4.70
N GLY A 825 2.51 -9.62 -5.55
CA GLY A 825 1.70 -8.42 -5.23
C GLY A 825 2.40 -7.07 -5.43
N VAL A 826 3.65 -7.06 -5.89
CA VAL A 826 4.31 -5.83 -6.35
C VAL A 826 3.63 -5.28 -7.61
N ASP A 827 3.75 -3.97 -7.84
CA ASP A 827 3.36 -3.35 -9.11
C ASP A 827 4.47 -3.52 -10.18
N GLY A 828 4.22 -3.06 -11.41
CA GLY A 828 5.19 -3.19 -12.49
C GLY A 828 6.51 -2.45 -12.27
N ALA A 829 6.52 -1.39 -11.45
CA ALA A 829 7.75 -0.71 -11.06
C ALA A 829 8.53 -1.56 -10.04
N GLY A 830 7.82 -2.13 -9.07
CA GLY A 830 8.38 -3.05 -8.07
C GLY A 830 8.94 -4.34 -8.67
N LEU A 831 8.24 -4.92 -9.64
CA LEU A 831 8.72 -6.07 -10.40
C LEU A 831 10.03 -5.72 -11.14
N TYR A 832 10.04 -4.62 -11.89
CA TYR A 832 11.23 -4.18 -12.63
C TYR A 832 12.41 -3.83 -11.72
N VAL A 833 12.19 -3.01 -10.69
CA VAL A 833 13.24 -2.62 -9.74
C VAL A 833 13.79 -3.85 -9.03
N GLY A 834 12.91 -4.70 -8.50
CA GLY A 834 13.30 -5.90 -7.78
C GLY A 834 14.09 -6.86 -8.67
N MET A 835 13.60 -7.17 -9.87
CA MET A 835 14.30 -8.08 -10.79
C MET A 835 15.59 -7.48 -11.38
N THR A 836 15.91 -6.20 -11.17
CA THR A 836 17.15 -5.60 -11.68
C THR A 836 18.23 -5.41 -10.63
N ARG A 837 18.01 -5.78 -9.37
CA ARG A 837 19.01 -5.59 -8.29
C ARG A 837 20.17 -6.61 -8.36
N GLY A 838 19.89 -7.85 -8.74
CA GLY A 838 20.85 -8.95 -8.77
C GLY A 838 21.72 -8.91 -10.03
N THR A 839 23.03 -9.09 -9.89
CA THR A 839 23.97 -9.12 -11.02
C THR A 839 24.00 -10.48 -11.73
N SER A 840 23.73 -11.58 -11.00
CA SER A 840 23.81 -12.94 -11.54
C SER A 840 22.50 -13.75 -11.49
N SER A 841 21.60 -13.47 -10.55
CA SER A 841 20.31 -14.18 -10.45
C SER A 841 19.19 -13.22 -10.06
N ASN A 842 18.10 -13.27 -10.81
CA ASN A 842 16.93 -12.41 -10.62
C ASN A 842 15.66 -13.24 -10.78
N LEU A 843 14.86 -13.33 -9.71
CA LEU A 843 13.69 -14.20 -9.64
C LEU A 843 12.44 -13.42 -9.23
N ALA A 844 11.30 -13.80 -9.77
CA ALA A 844 9.99 -13.34 -9.33
C ALA A 844 9.15 -14.52 -8.85
N VAL A 845 8.58 -14.41 -7.65
CA VAL A 845 7.69 -15.40 -7.07
C VAL A 845 6.25 -15.07 -7.47
N VAL A 846 5.57 -16.02 -8.12
CA VAL A 846 4.20 -15.83 -8.62
C VAL A 846 3.30 -16.89 -8.02
N VAL A 847 2.25 -16.45 -7.33
CA VAL A 847 1.24 -17.35 -6.72
C VAL A 847 0.23 -17.75 -7.79
N ALA A 848 0.56 -18.81 -8.51
CA ALA A 848 -0.17 -19.28 -9.68
C ALA A 848 -0.03 -20.81 -9.81
N PRO A 849 -1.15 -21.57 -9.85
CA PRO A 849 -1.11 -23.03 -9.95
C PRO A 849 -0.69 -23.56 -11.33
N THR A 850 -0.66 -22.69 -12.35
CA THR A 850 -0.28 -23.05 -13.73
C THR A 850 0.53 -21.93 -14.38
N GLU A 851 1.37 -22.27 -15.36
CA GLU A 851 2.11 -21.29 -16.18
C GLU A 851 1.17 -20.29 -16.87
N ALA A 852 0.01 -20.74 -17.37
CA ALA A 852 -0.97 -19.85 -18.00
C ALA A 852 -1.51 -18.79 -17.01
N SER A 853 -1.75 -19.18 -15.75
CA SER A 853 -2.15 -18.22 -14.70
C SER A 853 -1.01 -17.30 -14.28
N ALA A 854 0.23 -17.81 -14.23
CA ALA A 854 1.41 -17.01 -13.93
C ALA A 854 1.65 -15.95 -15.01
N ARG A 855 1.54 -16.35 -16.28
CA ARG A 855 1.61 -15.45 -17.43
C ARG A 855 0.58 -14.34 -17.35
N ALA A 856 -0.68 -14.67 -17.07
CA ALA A 856 -1.74 -13.68 -16.94
C ALA A 856 -1.43 -12.66 -15.82
N GLN A 857 -0.94 -13.13 -14.68
CA GLN A 857 -0.57 -12.28 -13.55
C GLN A 857 0.64 -11.38 -13.85
N LEU A 858 1.67 -11.90 -14.54
CA LEU A 858 2.84 -11.12 -14.96
C LEU A 858 2.44 -10.03 -15.96
N VAL A 859 1.58 -10.36 -16.94
CA VAL A 859 1.04 -9.38 -17.90
C VAL A 859 0.24 -8.30 -17.19
N GLU A 860 -0.59 -8.66 -16.21
CA GLU A 860 -1.33 -7.69 -15.39
C GLU A 860 -0.37 -6.81 -14.58
N THR A 861 0.67 -7.40 -13.97
CA THR A 861 1.67 -6.68 -13.17
C THR A 861 2.47 -5.68 -14.01
N MET A 862 2.85 -6.06 -15.23
CA MET A 862 3.59 -5.20 -16.16
C MET A 862 2.77 -4.02 -16.70
N GLN A 863 1.45 -4.03 -16.57
CA GLN A 863 0.61 -2.89 -16.96
C GLN A 863 0.79 -1.74 -15.98
N ARG A 864 1.54 -0.72 -16.42
CA ARG A 864 1.74 0.50 -15.64
C ARG A 864 0.68 1.53 -15.96
N GLN A 865 0.27 2.30 -14.96
CA GLN A 865 -0.49 3.51 -15.23
C GLN A 865 0.45 4.54 -15.86
N PRO A 866 -0.02 5.28 -16.88
CA PRO A 866 0.75 6.38 -17.42
C PRO A 866 0.98 7.42 -16.32
N VAL A 867 2.17 7.99 -16.30
CA VAL A 867 2.45 9.17 -15.48
C VAL A 867 1.55 10.30 -15.98
N GLU A 868 0.90 11.02 -15.05
CA GLU A 868 0.04 12.16 -15.37
C GLU A 868 0.75 13.47 -15.01
N GLU A 869 1.79 13.85 -15.74
CA GLU A 869 2.68 14.97 -15.39
C GLU A 869 2.08 16.37 -15.62
N THR A 870 0.95 16.49 -16.32
CA THR A 870 0.25 17.76 -16.55
C THR A 870 -1.23 17.62 -16.26
N ILE A 871 -1.92 18.76 -16.05
CA ILE A 871 -3.38 18.79 -15.85
C ILE A 871 -4.08 18.20 -17.08
N GLU A 872 -3.57 18.44 -18.28
CA GLU A 872 -4.12 18.03 -19.57
C GLU A 872 -4.09 16.50 -19.71
N ILE A 873 -2.98 15.87 -19.29
CA ILE A 873 -2.88 14.41 -19.24
C ILE A 873 -3.82 13.85 -18.17
N SER A 874 -3.94 14.51 -17.01
CA SER A 874 -4.92 14.12 -15.99
C SER A 874 -6.36 14.22 -16.49
N ARG A 875 -6.70 15.25 -17.27
CA ARG A 875 -8.00 15.38 -17.95
C ARG A 875 -8.24 14.26 -18.96
N ALA A 876 -7.23 13.92 -19.76
CA ALA A 876 -7.31 12.83 -20.72
C ALA A 876 -7.49 11.46 -20.03
N ALA A 877 -6.80 11.22 -18.91
CA ALA A 877 -6.95 10.02 -18.10
C ALA A 877 -8.34 9.94 -17.46
N ALA A 878 -8.85 11.05 -16.91
CA ALA A 878 -10.22 11.17 -16.42
C ALA A 878 -11.25 10.84 -17.50
N ARG A 879 -11.02 11.35 -18.72
CA ARG A 879 -11.88 11.11 -19.88
C ARG A 879 -11.87 9.64 -20.29
N ALA A 880 -10.69 9.01 -20.36
CA ALA A 880 -10.55 7.60 -20.70
C ALA A 880 -11.22 6.70 -19.67
N GLU A 881 -11.17 7.07 -18.39
CA GLU A 881 -11.87 6.37 -17.32
C GLU A 881 -13.39 6.54 -17.45
N PHE A 882 -13.88 7.77 -17.63
CA PHE A 882 -15.29 8.08 -17.86
C PHE A 882 -15.86 7.35 -19.08
N ASN A 883 -15.09 7.24 -20.16
CA ASN A 883 -15.52 6.55 -21.38
C ASN A 883 -15.62 5.03 -21.21
N ARG A 884 -14.86 4.43 -20.27
CA ARG A 884 -14.93 3.01 -19.94
C ARG A 884 -15.97 2.67 -18.89
N ALA A 885 -16.47 3.68 -18.17
CA ALA A 885 -17.46 3.53 -17.12
C ALA A 885 -18.83 3.16 -17.70
N ALA A 886 -19.56 2.32 -16.98
CA ALA A 886 -20.95 2.05 -17.31
C ALA A 886 -21.79 3.33 -17.16
N ARG A 887 -22.70 3.58 -18.09
CA ARG A 887 -23.54 4.79 -18.14
C ARG A 887 -24.99 4.43 -17.85
N SER A 888 -25.70 5.31 -17.14
CA SER A 888 -27.15 5.17 -17.00
C SER A 888 -27.80 5.30 -18.38
N GLN A 889 -28.82 4.48 -18.66
CA GLN A 889 -29.65 4.68 -19.86
C GLN A 889 -30.52 5.93 -19.76
N THR A 890 -30.75 6.47 -18.56
CA THR A 890 -31.47 7.71 -18.34
C THR A 890 -30.52 8.91 -18.43
N GLY A 891 -30.28 9.38 -19.66
CA GLY A 891 -29.87 10.77 -19.92
C GLY A 891 -31.02 11.76 -19.64
N PRO A 892 -30.77 13.08 -19.57
CA PRO A 892 -31.67 14.03 -18.93
C PRO A 892 -33.04 14.02 -19.60
N ALA A 893 -34.10 13.95 -18.79
CA ALA A 893 -35.45 14.22 -19.26
C ALA A 893 -35.55 15.69 -19.68
N THR A 894 -35.19 16.00 -20.92
CA THR A 894 -35.64 17.22 -21.58
C THR A 894 -37.12 17.04 -21.94
N SER A 895 -38.00 17.27 -20.97
CA SER A 895 -39.39 17.59 -21.24
C SER A 895 -39.49 19.01 -21.80
N VAL A 896 -39.05 19.20 -23.04
CA VAL A 896 -39.56 20.32 -23.84
C VAL A 896 -40.89 19.84 -24.41
N SER A 897 -41.97 20.08 -23.67
CA SER A 897 -43.32 20.04 -24.22
C SER A 897 -43.36 20.94 -25.46
N PRO A 898 -43.88 20.47 -26.61
CA PRO A 898 -44.13 21.35 -27.73
C PRO A 898 -45.25 22.29 -27.32
N LEU A 899 -44.90 23.56 -27.09
CA LEU A 899 -45.89 24.64 -27.00
C LEU A 899 -46.68 24.65 -28.30
N SER A 900 -47.95 24.24 -28.19
CA SER A 900 -48.96 24.37 -29.21
C SER A 900 -49.06 25.85 -29.61
N SER A 901 -48.73 26.13 -30.85
CA SER A 901 -49.01 27.39 -31.52
C SER A 901 -50.53 27.64 -31.53
N THR A 902 -50.99 28.50 -30.63
CA THR A 902 -52.24 29.24 -30.82
C THR A 902 -51.86 30.66 -31.24
N GLY A 903 -52.12 30.96 -32.50
CA GLY A 903 -51.98 32.31 -33.03
C GLY A 903 -53.07 33.24 -32.47
N ARG A 904 -52.69 34.47 -32.14
CA ARG A 904 -53.53 35.66 -32.33
C ARG A 904 -52.69 36.95 -32.28
N ALA A 905 -52.44 37.45 -33.49
CA ALA A 905 -52.49 38.83 -33.99
C ALA A 905 -52.41 40.04 -33.03
N LEU A 906 -51.57 41.01 -33.46
CA LEU A 906 -51.69 42.48 -33.39
C LEU A 906 -51.70 43.07 -31.96
N HIS A 907 -50.74 43.91 -31.54
CA HIS A 907 -50.37 45.21 -32.11
C HIS A 907 -49.04 45.70 -31.54
#